data_AF-A0A151LY23-F1
#
_entry.id   AF-A0A151LY23-F1
#
_cell.length_a   1.000
_cell.length_b   1.000
_cell.length_c   1.000
_cell.angle_alpha   90.00
_cell.angle_beta   90.00
_cell.angle_gamma   90.00
#
_symmetry.space_group_name_H-M   'P 1'
#
loop_
_entity.id
_entity.type
_entity.pdbx_description
1 polymer ?
#
loop_
_entity_poly.entity_id
_entity_poly.type
_entity_poly.pdbx_seq_one_letter_code
_entity_poly.pdbx_strand_id
1 'polypeptide(L)'
;MALPAEPWRVHAARRWETLGPALRAQLSGAAPLRCCWRLLRPEDEALLRALCGRRGAGKEAAAACFYRQAGNARFRRGDFAAAAALYSKAVSHAAPGGPELPLCFANRSAALFRLQHPQACLEDIERALGQGYPAGLQPKVLLRKAECLLLLGRSRDAAQALGVAESRVAGDAGLTGGARHALLSQIEQLRAQAREREGDPAPVSAALDEAREGREPLEENSDLPGASSSVSLSFDASRGRHLVAARGILPGESLLSEEAFVSVLNPGERLLLPDGVETTWDTSIANEDLYCHRCLKPLLASVPCRGCSYAKYCSQECARLAWERYHRTECALGALLLTLGVFCHVALRTVLVAGFAEVSRLVKQAYGNDQEFHGAETGRKYADETPNSRSGREGPCEKGESPIPGCDGRGQYQTSYQAVFHLLPHAEKHSPEHKFLCCLSVVALCKRLQEAGLEATFLRQGSPESQRKGEACETVSAELEVLGEAMLRHMLQLQCNAQAVTGIQESGCGDGTVVNREQVRLATAFFPVLSLLNHSCNPTTSVMFSGTAVTVRASQPIPKGQEIFHCYGPHRCRMGAAERRQRLLSQYFFVCQCQACREELGSDITCIPSTTDTFCCPHCQASMQGEDLLQCSSGACALAVSRDHLSGRLQDLQGRVRRALELLKDDKLEEAVELLLMCLMDAKRFLSPKHMLMGEIEDHLARGYASLGKWQEAARHLQSSIRVVEACHGSSSVEMGHELFKLAQILFNGFAVSEALRTIQRAEEVLSVHCGSGSAQVQELKQMKACLLELPRNLLPRTENP
;
A
#
# COMPACT_ATOMS: atom_id res chain seq x y z
N MET A 1 -7.68 -7.07 -8.86
CA MET A 1 -7.33 -5.64 -8.98
C MET A 1 -6.11 -5.39 -9.86
N ALA A 2 -5.05 -6.19 -9.77
CA ALA A 2 -3.87 -6.03 -10.63
C ALA A 2 -4.19 -6.15 -12.13
N LEU A 3 -4.90 -7.21 -12.50
CA LEU A 3 -5.35 -7.50 -13.86
C LEU A 3 -6.70 -6.83 -14.18
N PRO A 4 -7.08 -6.73 -15.47
CA PRO A 4 -8.37 -6.21 -15.89
C PRO A 4 -9.57 -6.85 -15.17
N ALA A 5 -10.70 -6.14 -15.19
CA ALA A 5 -11.96 -6.61 -14.64
C ALA A 5 -12.37 -7.97 -15.24
N GLU A 6 -12.98 -8.83 -14.43
CA GLU A 6 -13.28 -10.21 -14.80
C GLU A 6 -14.02 -10.37 -16.15
N PRO A 7 -15.07 -9.57 -16.45
CA PRO A 7 -15.75 -9.69 -17.75
C PRO A 7 -14.83 -9.45 -18.95
N TRP A 8 -13.85 -8.56 -18.82
CA TRP A 8 -12.86 -8.30 -19.87
C TRP A 8 -11.87 -9.46 -20.02
N ARG A 9 -11.45 -10.08 -18.90
CA ARG A 9 -10.56 -11.26 -18.93
C ARG A 9 -11.23 -12.45 -19.61
N VAL A 10 -12.48 -12.73 -19.23
CA VAL A 10 -13.29 -13.79 -19.83
C VAL A 10 -13.51 -13.53 -21.33
N HIS A 11 -13.79 -12.29 -21.71
CA HIS A 11 -13.93 -11.90 -23.11
C HIS A 11 -12.64 -12.10 -23.91
N ALA A 12 -11.49 -11.65 -23.38
CA ALA A 12 -10.19 -11.85 -24.02
C ALA A 12 -9.84 -13.34 -24.18
N ALA A 13 -10.15 -14.17 -23.18
CA ALA A 13 -9.95 -15.63 -23.26
C ALA A 13 -10.79 -16.26 -24.38
N ARG A 14 -12.08 -15.92 -24.48
CA ARG A 14 -12.94 -16.37 -25.60
C ARG A 14 -12.40 -15.89 -26.95
N ARG A 15 -11.95 -14.63 -27.02
CA ARG A 15 -11.34 -14.07 -28.23
C ARG A 15 -10.10 -14.85 -28.65
N TRP A 16 -9.25 -15.23 -27.71
CA TRP A 16 -8.06 -16.06 -27.97
C TRP A 16 -8.41 -17.40 -28.62
N GLU A 17 -9.44 -18.09 -28.10
CA GLU A 17 -9.90 -19.38 -28.63
C GLU A 17 -10.38 -19.29 -30.09
N THR A 18 -10.96 -18.15 -30.48
CA THR A 18 -11.44 -17.91 -31.86
C THR A 18 -10.35 -17.51 -32.85
N LEU A 19 -9.10 -17.28 -32.41
CA LEU A 19 -8.01 -16.88 -33.31
C LEU A 19 -7.53 -18.07 -34.16
N GLY A 20 -7.28 -17.81 -35.45
CA GLY A 20 -6.70 -18.80 -36.35
C GLY A 20 -5.31 -19.28 -35.89
N PRO A 21 -4.91 -20.53 -36.21
CA PRO A 21 -3.66 -21.11 -35.74
C PRO A 21 -2.41 -20.28 -36.07
N ALA A 22 -2.34 -19.68 -37.26
CA ALA A 22 -1.21 -18.84 -37.68
C ALA A 22 -1.03 -17.59 -36.79
N LEU A 23 -2.14 -16.94 -36.44
CA LEU A 23 -2.10 -15.75 -35.57
C LEU A 23 -1.81 -16.13 -34.11
N ARG A 24 -2.31 -17.28 -33.64
CA ARG A 24 -1.93 -17.81 -32.32
C ARG A 24 -0.44 -18.13 -32.25
N ALA A 25 0.13 -18.76 -33.28
CA ALA A 25 1.56 -19.04 -33.34
C ALA A 25 2.39 -17.74 -33.30
N GLN A 26 1.98 -16.72 -34.06
CA GLN A 26 2.61 -15.41 -34.05
C GLN A 26 2.58 -14.76 -32.66
N LEU A 27 1.40 -14.68 -32.02
CA LEU A 27 1.23 -14.06 -30.70
C LEU A 27 1.86 -14.87 -29.55
N SER A 28 2.06 -16.18 -29.77
CA SER A 28 2.75 -17.06 -28.81
C SER A 28 4.27 -16.85 -28.82
N GLY A 29 4.84 -16.38 -29.94
CA GLY A 29 6.25 -16.03 -30.05
C GLY A 29 6.61 -14.69 -29.40
N ALA A 30 7.76 -14.14 -29.77
CA ALA A 30 8.22 -12.80 -29.39
C ALA A 30 7.63 -11.69 -30.30
N ALA A 31 6.47 -11.93 -30.92
CA ALA A 31 5.96 -11.03 -31.95
C ALA A 31 5.69 -9.62 -31.39
N PRO A 32 6.13 -8.55 -32.10
CA PRO A 32 5.91 -7.19 -31.67
C PRO A 32 4.43 -6.80 -31.72
N LEU A 33 4.06 -5.86 -30.86
CA LEU A 33 2.73 -5.29 -30.67
C LEU A 33 2.04 -4.83 -31.96
N ARG A 34 2.81 -4.54 -33.02
CA ARG A 34 2.32 -4.16 -34.35
C ARG A 34 1.27 -5.13 -34.90
N CYS A 35 1.37 -6.43 -34.58
CA CYS A 35 0.40 -7.43 -35.01
C CYS A 35 -0.92 -7.35 -34.23
N CYS A 36 -0.87 -6.93 -32.96
CA CYS A 36 -2.05 -6.83 -32.10
C CYS A 36 -2.93 -5.62 -32.41
N TRP A 37 -2.36 -4.54 -32.97
CA TRP A 37 -3.14 -3.31 -33.18
C TRP A 37 -4.37 -3.55 -34.06
N ARG A 38 -4.26 -4.44 -35.04
CA ARG A 38 -5.34 -4.83 -35.95
C ARG A 38 -6.37 -5.78 -35.33
N LEU A 39 -6.19 -6.21 -34.08
CA LEU A 39 -7.03 -7.25 -33.45
C LEU A 39 -8.21 -6.70 -32.65
N LEU A 40 -8.21 -5.39 -32.32
CA LEU A 40 -9.32 -4.76 -31.62
C LEU A 40 -10.52 -4.62 -32.57
N ARG A 41 -11.65 -5.23 -32.21
CA ARG A 41 -12.91 -5.21 -32.97
C ARG A 41 -13.93 -4.27 -32.33
N PRO A 42 -14.95 -3.78 -33.08
CA PRO A 42 -16.01 -2.93 -32.54
C PRO A 42 -16.75 -3.52 -31.33
N GLU A 43 -16.90 -4.84 -31.28
CA GLU A 43 -17.49 -5.58 -30.14
C GLU A 43 -16.69 -5.42 -28.86
N ASP A 44 -15.35 -5.44 -28.96
CA ASP A 44 -14.43 -5.27 -27.83
C ASP A 44 -14.62 -3.87 -27.22
N GLU A 45 -14.76 -2.86 -28.08
CA GLU A 45 -14.98 -1.48 -27.67
C GLU A 45 -16.38 -1.25 -27.09
N ALA A 46 -17.39 -1.96 -27.60
CA ALA A 46 -18.74 -1.90 -27.05
C ALA A 46 -18.77 -2.48 -25.64
N LEU A 47 -18.12 -3.63 -25.42
CA LEU A 47 -17.97 -4.22 -24.09
C LEU A 47 -17.22 -3.27 -23.14
N LEU A 48 -16.10 -2.70 -23.56
CA LEU A 48 -15.36 -1.74 -22.72
C LEU A 48 -16.19 -0.51 -22.38
N ARG A 49 -16.96 0.05 -23.33
CA ARG A 49 -17.88 1.17 -23.04
C ARG A 49 -18.93 0.80 -22.00
N ALA A 50 -19.52 -0.39 -22.11
CA ALA A 50 -20.48 -0.89 -21.13
C ALA A 50 -19.85 -1.07 -19.74
N LEU A 51 -18.63 -1.62 -19.66
CA LEU A 51 -17.90 -1.78 -18.39
C LEU A 51 -17.48 -0.42 -17.78
N CYS A 52 -17.03 0.52 -18.61
CA CYS A 52 -16.64 1.86 -18.18
C CYS A 52 -17.83 2.66 -17.64
N GLY A 53 -19.00 2.55 -18.28
CA GLY A 53 -20.23 3.22 -17.83
C GLY A 53 -20.62 2.85 -16.39
N ARG A 54 -20.26 1.65 -15.93
CA ARG A 54 -20.49 1.19 -14.54
C ARG A 54 -19.47 1.72 -13.54
N ARG A 55 -18.33 2.26 -13.98
CA ARG A 55 -17.20 2.71 -13.15
C ARG A 55 -16.98 4.21 -13.27
N GLY A 56 -18.07 4.98 -13.37
CA GLY A 56 -18.05 6.41 -13.64
C GLY A 56 -17.06 7.17 -12.76
N ALA A 57 -16.05 7.78 -13.40
CA ALA A 57 -15.08 8.66 -12.74
C ALA A 57 -15.44 10.15 -12.90
N GLY A 58 -16.67 10.44 -13.33
CA GLY A 58 -17.17 11.78 -13.58
C GLY A 58 -17.63 12.49 -12.30
N LYS A 59 -17.66 13.81 -12.35
CA LYS A 59 -18.27 14.65 -11.31
C LYS A 59 -19.78 14.67 -11.50
N GLU A 60 -20.52 14.39 -10.43
CA GLU A 60 -21.98 14.26 -10.45
C GLU A 60 -22.57 15.09 -9.30
N ALA A 61 -23.38 16.10 -9.64
CA ALA A 61 -23.98 16.98 -8.63
C ALA A 61 -24.92 16.22 -7.67
N ALA A 62 -25.66 15.22 -8.18
CA ALA A 62 -26.53 14.39 -7.37
C ALA A 62 -25.74 13.54 -6.36
N ALA A 63 -24.61 12.95 -6.79
CA ALA A 63 -23.70 12.23 -5.89
C ALA A 63 -23.11 13.14 -4.82
N ALA A 64 -22.69 14.35 -5.19
CA ALA A 64 -22.17 15.34 -4.24
C ALA A 64 -23.20 15.68 -3.15
N CYS A 65 -24.45 15.93 -3.55
CA CYS A 65 -25.55 16.19 -2.63
C CYS A 65 -25.84 14.99 -1.72
N PHE A 66 -25.91 13.78 -2.28
CA PHE A 66 -26.11 12.53 -1.54
C PHE A 66 -25.06 12.34 -0.45
N TYR A 67 -23.77 12.41 -0.80
CA TYR A 67 -22.68 12.22 0.15
C TYR A 67 -22.65 13.31 1.23
N ARG A 68 -22.98 14.55 0.88
CA ARG A 68 -23.10 15.64 1.87
C ARG A 68 -24.23 15.35 2.85
N GLN A 69 -25.38 14.87 2.40
CA GLN A 69 -26.50 14.52 3.27
C GLN A 69 -26.18 13.31 4.17
N ALA A 70 -25.51 12.29 3.63
CA ALA A 70 -25.02 11.16 4.41
C ALA A 70 -24.01 11.61 5.48
N GLY A 71 -23.09 12.51 5.12
CA GLY A 71 -22.16 13.15 6.06
C GLY A 71 -22.89 13.92 7.17
N ASN A 72 -23.94 14.67 6.83
CA ASN A 72 -24.78 15.36 7.81
C ASN A 72 -25.48 14.40 8.78
N ALA A 73 -25.87 13.21 8.32
CA ALA A 73 -26.45 12.18 9.19
C ALA A 73 -25.42 11.64 10.18
N ARG A 74 -24.19 11.36 9.72
CA ARG A 74 -23.07 10.93 10.59
C ARG A 74 -22.67 12.01 11.59
N PHE A 75 -22.54 13.25 11.14
CA PHE A 75 -22.22 14.39 11.99
C PHE A 75 -23.22 14.56 13.14
N ARG A 76 -24.53 14.44 12.86
CA ARG A 76 -25.59 14.51 13.88
C ARG A 76 -25.53 13.38 14.90
N ARG A 77 -24.95 12.23 14.55
CA ARG A 77 -24.74 11.09 15.44
C ARG A 77 -23.45 11.18 16.26
N GLY A 78 -22.65 12.24 16.08
CA GLY A 78 -21.35 12.40 16.75
C GLY A 78 -20.19 11.66 16.07
N ASP A 79 -20.45 10.95 14.97
CA ASP A 79 -19.45 10.24 14.18
C ASP A 79 -18.77 11.21 13.21
N PHE A 80 -17.86 12.04 13.75
CA PHE A 80 -17.21 13.11 13.01
C PHE A 80 -16.18 12.59 11.99
N ALA A 81 -15.52 11.46 12.25
CA ALA A 81 -14.57 10.84 11.34
C ALA A 81 -15.27 10.33 10.08
N ALA A 82 -16.36 9.56 10.22
CA ALA A 82 -17.12 9.12 9.05
C ALA A 82 -17.79 10.30 8.33
N ALA A 83 -18.23 11.33 9.07
CA ALA A 83 -18.74 12.55 8.46
C ALA A 83 -17.69 13.24 7.58
N ALA A 84 -16.46 13.43 8.07
CA ALA A 84 -15.37 14.03 7.31
C ALA A 84 -15.01 13.24 6.04
N ALA A 85 -15.03 11.91 6.12
CA ALA A 85 -14.81 11.03 4.97
C ALA A 85 -15.92 11.17 3.91
N LEU A 86 -17.18 11.19 4.33
CA LEU A 86 -18.33 11.40 3.43
C LEU A 86 -18.35 12.80 2.81
N TYR A 87 -18.00 13.84 3.58
CA TYR A 87 -17.85 15.18 3.00
C TYR A 87 -16.70 15.24 1.99
N SER A 88 -15.61 14.49 2.20
CA SER A 88 -14.52 14.39 1.21
C SER A 88 -14.97 13.69 -0.08
N LYS A 89 -15.85 12.68 0.01
CA LYS A 89 -16.53 12.11 -1.17
C LYS A 89 -17.40 13.16 -1.87
N ALA A 90 -18.20 13.91 -1.12
CA ALA A 90 -19.05 14.97 -1.65
C ALA A 90 -18.25 16.03 -2.44
N VAL A 91 -17.16 16.53 -1.83
CA VAL A 91 -16.21 17.46 -2.47
C VAL A 91 -15.62 16.90 -3.77
N SER A 92 -15.40 15.58 -3.84
CA SER A 92 -14.83 14.93 -5.03
C SER A 92 -15.81 14.87 -6.20
N HIS A 93 -17.10 14.68 -5.93
CA HIS A 93 -18.13 14.71 -6.98
C HIS A 93 -18.62 16.12 -7.34
N ALA A 94 -18.40 17.12 -6.48
CA ALA A 94 -18.82 18.48 -6.75
C ALA A 94 -18.05 19.11 -7.93
N ALA A 95 -18.80 19.75 -8.83
CA ALA A 95 -18.26 20.48 -9.97
C ALA A 95 -17.51 21.75 -9.52
N PRO A 96 -16.36 22.10 -10.13
CA PRO A 96 -15.70 23.38 -9.87
C PRO A 96 -16.65 24.56 -10.11
N GLY A 97 -16.71 25.51 -9.17
CA GLY A 97 -17.63 26.66 -9.24
C GLY A 97 -19.12 26.33 -9.03
N GLY A 98 -19.48 25.07 -8.77
CA GLY A 98 -20.85 24.67 -8.46
C GLY A 98 -21.25 25.03 -7.03
N PRO A 99 -22.56 25.23 -6.75
CA PRO A 99 -23.04 25.68 -5.43
C PRO A 99 -22.82 24.66 -4.31
N GLU A 100 -22.72 23.36 -4.65
CA GLU A 100 -22.48 22.30 -3.67
C GLU A 100 -21.05 22.30 -3.12
N LEU A 101 -20.05 22.70 -3.92
CA LEU A 101 -18.64 22.64 -3.54
C LEU A 101 -18.31 23.46 -2.26
N PRO A 102 -18.65 24.76 -2.16
CA PRO A 102 -18.37 25.53 -0.95
C PRO A 102 -19.16 25.02 0.26
N LEU A 103 -20.37 24.48 0.08
CA LEU A 103 -21.15 23.87 1.16
C LEU A 103 -20.47 22.60 1.70
N CYS A 104 -19.92 21.76 0.82
CA CYS A 104 -19.21 20.55 1.22
C CYS A 104 -17.93 20.89 2.01
N PHE A 105 -17.14 21.88 1.59
CA PHE A 105 -15.98 22.35 2.35
C PHE A 105 -16.38 22.92 3.71
N ALA A 106 -17.43 23.73 3.78
CA ALA A 106 -17.91 24.28 5.06
C ALA A 106 -18.37 23.18 6.03
N ASN A 107 -19.05 22.14 5.54
CA ASN A 107 -19.46 21.00 6.35
C ASN A 107 -18.26 20.14 6.80
N ARG A 108 -17.30 19.90 5.89
CA ARG A 108 -16.07 19.17 6.25
C ARG A 108 -15.25 19.91 7.30
N SER A 109 -15.11 21.23 7.20
CA SER A 109 -14.46 22.04 8.23
C SER A 109 -15.14 21.92 9.60
N ALA A 110 -16.45 21.65 9.65
CA ALA A 110 -17.17 21.42 10.91
C ALA A 110 -16.74 20.11 11.56
N ALA A 111 -16.65 19.04 10.77
CA ALA A 111 -16.18 17.74 11.23
C ALA A 111 -14.71 17.83 11.68
N LEU A 112 -13.83 18.46 10.88
CA LEU A 112 -12.42 18.66 11.22
C LEU A 112 -12.21 19.47 12.51
N PHE A 113 -13.05 20.46 12.75
CA PHE A 113 -13.02 21.23 13.99
C PHE A 113 -13.36 20.35 15.21
N ARG A 114 -14.39 19.49 15.09
CA ARG A 114 -14.74 18.54 16.15
C ARG A 114 -13.66 17.48 16.38
N LEU A 115 -12.92 17.12 15.35
CA LEU A 115 -11.78 16.21 15.40
C LEU A 115 -10.47 16.88 15.87
N GLN A 116 -10.50 18.13 16.35
CA GLN A 116 -9.32 18.86 16.85
C GLN A 116 -8.20 19.02 15.81
N HIS A 117 -8.55 19.22 14.54
CA HIS A 117 -7.60 19.50 13.46
C HIS A 117 -7.73 20.95 12.96
N PRO A 118 -7.25 21.96 13.73
CA PRO A 118 -7.49 23.37 13.44
C PRO A 118 -6.88 23.83 12.11
N GLN A 119 -5.69 23.32 11.73
CA GLN A 119 -5.04 23.70 10.47
C GLN A 119 -5.84 23.24 9.25
N ALA A 120 -6.24 21.97 9.19
CA ALA A 120 -7.04 21.44 8.09
C ALA A 120 -8.44 22.10 8.03
N CYS A 121 -9.01 22.43 9.20
CA CYS A 121 -10.24 23.19 9.30
C CYS A 121 -10.11 24.57 8.63
N LEU A 122 -9.05 25.33 8.93
CA LEU A 122 -8.81 26.65 8.34
C LEU A 122 -8.70 26.60 6.81
N GLU A 123 -7.96 25.64 6.27
CA GLU A 123 -7.82 25.48 4.82
C GLU A 123 -9.17 25.24 4.13
N ASP A 124 -10.04 24.41 4.71
CA ASP A 124 -11.38 24.16 4.16
C ASP A 124 -12.30 25.38 4.28
N ILE A 125 -12.18 26.16 5.35
CA ILE A 125 -12.90 27.42 5.48
C ILE A 125 -12.48 28.39 4.36
N GLU A 126 -11.19 28.49 4.09
CA GLU A 126 -10.66 29.35 3.01
C GLU A 126 -11.10 28.86 1.64
N ARG A 127 -11.09 27.54 1.39
CA ARG A 127 -11.64 26.94 0.17
C ARG A 127 -13.13 27.22 0.00
N ALA A 128 -13.92 27.14 1.08
CA ALA A 128 -15.35 27.44 1.05
C ALA A 128 -15.59 28.91 0.68
N LEU A 129 -14.96 29.84 1.40
CA LEU A 129 -15.12 31.28 1.18
C LEU A 129 -14.65 31.71 -0.21
N GLY A 130 -13.51 31.17 -0.67
CA GLY A 130 -12.95 31.45 -2.00
C GLY A 130 -13.80 30.91 -3.17
N GLN A 131 -14.73 29.98 -2.92
CA GLN A 131 -15.63 29.39 -3.93
C GLN A 131 -17.07 29.92 -3.84
N GLY A 132 -17.28 31.08 -3.19
CA GLY A 132 -18.59 31.74 -3.15
C GLY A 132 -19.55 31.18 -2.11
N TYR A 133 -19.07 30.79 -0.93
CA TYR A 133 -19.94 30.35 0.18
C TYR A 133 -21.03 31.39 0.51
N PRO A 134 -22.30 30.99 0.66
CA PRO A 134 -23.44 31.92 0.78
C PRO A 134 -23.27 32.93 1.91
N ALA A 135 -23.48 34.22 1.62
CA ALA A 135 -23.22 35.34 2.53
C ALA A 135 -23.92 35.19 3.90
N GLY A 136 -25.19 34.80 3.91
CA GLY A 136 -25.95 34.62 5.17
C GLY A 136 -25.49 33.42 6.02
N LEU A 137 -24.68 32.52 5.46
CA LEU A 137 -24.08 31.40 6.21
C LEU A 137 -22.64 31.69 6.67
N GLN A 138 -21.99 32.73 6.12
CA GLN A 138 -20.59 33.08 6.42
C GLN A 138 -20.29 33.32 7.92
N PRO A 139 -21.17 33.96 8.72
CA PRO A 139 -20.87 34.20 10.14
C PRO A 139 -20.46 32.93 10.89
N LYS A 140 -21.14 31.80 10.66
CA LYS A 140 -20.84 30.52 11.33
C LYS A 140 -19.45 29.98 11.01
N VAL A 141 -19.03 30.13 9.75
CA VAL A 141 -17.72 29.66 9.28
C VAL A 141 -16.60 30.59 9.74
N LEU A 142 -16.85 31.90 9.79
CA LEU A 142 -15.88 32.89 10.28
C LEU A 142 -15.63 32.79 11.79
N LEU A 143 -16.66 32.46 12.58
CA LEU A 143 -16.49 32.19 14.02
C LEU A 143 -15.60 30.96 14.25
N ARG A 144 -15.88 29.87 13.51
CA ARG A 144 -15.01 28.69 13.53
C ARG A 144 -13.58 29.02 13.10
N LYS A 145 -13.41 29.90 12.09
CA LYS A 145 -12.09 30.40 11.67
C LYS A 145 -11.36 31.08 12.83
N ALA A 146 -12.04 31.97 13.54
CA ALA A 146 -11.45 32.67 14.68
C ALA A 146 -11.06 31.70 15.81
N GLU A 147 -11.92 30.74 16.16
CA GLU A 147 -11.63 29.70 17.16
C GLU A 147 -10.38 28.88 16.79
N CYS A 148 -10.30 28.40 15.54
CA CYS A 148 -9.11 27.69 15.06
C CYS A 148 -7.83 28.54 15.13
N LEU A 149 -7.91 29.84 14.79
CA LEU A 149 -6.77 30.75 14.86
C LEU A 149 -6.32 30.97 16.31
N LEU A 150 -7.25 31.07 17.26
CA LEU A 150 -6.92 31.15 18.69
C LEU A 150 -6.29 29.87 19.23
N LEU A 151 -6.74 28.69 18.77
CA LEU A 151 -6.11 27.41 19.10
C LEU A 151 -4.66 27.31 18.57
N LEU A 152 -4.38 27.96 17.44
CA LEU A 152 -3.04 28.01 16.83
C LEU A 152 -2.19 29.20 17.33
N GLY A 153 -2.66 29.98 18.31
CA GLY A 153 -1.93 31.15 18.84
C GLY A 153 -1.89 32.36 17.89
N ARG A 154 -2.69 32.37 16.83
CA ARG A 154 -2.76 33.45 15.82
C ARG A 154 -3.82 34.51 16.19
N SER A 155 -3.66 35.15 17.34
CA SER A 155 -4.66 36.07 17.93
C SER A 155 -5.02 37.26 17.03
N ARG A 156 -4.03 37.84 16.33
CA ARG A 156 -4.27 38.97 15.40
C ARG A 156 -5.18 38.58 14.23
N ASP A 157 -4.92 37.41 13.63
CA ASP A 157 -5.72 36.90 12.52
C ASP A 157 -7.14 36.52 12.99
N ALA A 158 -7.26 36.02 14.22
CA ALA A 158 -8.56 35.74 14.84
C ALA A 158 -9.38 37.02 15.01
N ALA A 159 -8.78 38.10 15.51
CA ALA A 159 -9.44 39.40 15.64
C ALA A 159 -9.93 39.95 14.29
N GLN A 160 -9.14 39.79 13.22
CA GLN A 160 -9.56 40.15 11.87
C GLN A 160 -10.76 39.31 11.41
N ALA A 161 -10.73 37.99 11.60
CA ALA A 161 -11.84 37.10 11.24
C ALA A 161 -13.13 37.47 11.98
N LEU A 162 -13.04 37.83 13.26
CA LEU A 162 -14.17 38.29 14.08
C LEU A 162 -14.75 39.62 13.58
N GLY A 163 -13.91 40.57 13.17
CA GLY A 163 -14.37 41.83 12.56
C GLY A 163 -15.14 41.60 11.25
N VAL A 164 -14.67 40.67 10.41
CA VAL A 164 -15.40 40.28 9.20
C VAL A 164 -16.72 39.60 9.56
N ALA A 165 -16.74 38.72 10.56
CA ALA A 165 -17.97 38.05 11.01
C ALA A 165 -19.03 39.06 11.48
N GLU A 166 -18.64 40.05 12.29
CA GLU A 166 -19.51 41.11 12.79
C GLU A 166 -20.13 41.94 11.65
N SER A 167 -19.29 42.34 10.68
CA SER A 167 -19.76 43.07 9.49
C SER A 167 -20.81 42.27 8.70
N ARG A 168 -20.62 40.95 8.55
CA ARG A 168 -21.59 40.07 7.89
C ARG A 168 -22.90 39.94 8.67
N VAL A 169 -22.83 39.82 10.00
CA VAL A 169 -24.01 39.77 10.87
C VAL A 169 -24.80 41.08 10.82
N ALA A 170 -24.10 42.23 10.76
CA ALA A 170 -24.72 43.54 10.65
C ALA A 170 -25.42 43.75 9.29
N GLY A 171 -24.84 43.24 8.20
CA GLY A 171 -25.37 43.38 6.84
C GLY A 171 -26.51 42.42 6.45
N ASP A 172 -26.80 41.39 7.24
CA ASP A 172 -27.82 40.39 6.92
C ASP A 172 -29.19 40.75 7.49
N ALA A 173 -30.08 41.26 6.63
CA ALA A 173 -31.45 41.64 6.96
C ALA A 173 -32.39 40.45 7.19
N GLY A 174 -31.98 39.22 6.83
CA GLY A 174 -32.76 37.99 6.98
C GLY A 174 -32.56 37.25 8.30
N LEU A 175 -31.62 37.69 9.16
CA LEU A 175 -31.39 37.07 10.46
C LEU A 175 -32.47 37.44 11.48
N THR A 176 -33.00 36.43 12.18
CA THR A 176 -33.91 36.66 13.31
C THR A 176 -33.17 37.36 14.46
N GLY A 177 -33.89 38.19 15.24
CA GLY A 177 -33.30 38.95 16.35
C GLY A 177 -32.55 38.08 17.36
N GLY A 178 -33.10 36.89 17.69
CA GLY A 178 -32.45 35.94 18.59
C GLY A 178 -31.16 35.32 18.02
N ALA A 179 -31.13 34.96 16.74
CA ALA A 179 -29.93 34.42 16.10
C ALA A 179 -28.82 35.47 15.96
N ARG A 180 -29.19 36.73 15.66
CA ARG A 180 -28.26 37.86 15.60
C ARG A 180 -27.62 38.10 16.97
N HIS A 181 -28.41 38.12 18.04
CA HIS A 181 -27.90 38.31 19.40
C HIS A 181 -26.93 37.19 19.82
N ALA A 182 -27.26 35.92 19.52
CA ALA A 182 -26.39 34.79 19.85
C ALA A 182 -25.02 34.88 19.15
N LEU A 183 -25.00 35.26 17.86
CA LEU A 183 -23.75 35.41 17.11
C LEU A 183 -22.90 36.57 17.62
N LEU A 184 -23.49 37.72 17.91
CA LEU A 184 -22.77 38.88 18.46
C LEU A 184 -22.19 38.57 19.85
N SER A 185 -22.94 37.87 20.70
CA SER A 185 -22.46 37.42 22.01
C SER A 185 -21.25 36.47 21.88
N GLN A 186 -21.28 35.54 20.92
CA GLN A 186 -20.15 34.66 20.65
C GLN A 186 -18.92 35.44 20.12
N ILE A 187 -19.12 36.47 19.30
CA ILE A 187 -18.04 37.35 18.81
C ILE A 187 -17.36 38.06 19.99
N GLU A 188 -18.14 38.62 20.91
CA GLU A 188 -17.62 39.31 22.10
C GLU A 188 -16.83 38.35 23.00
N GLN A 189 -17.36 37.14 23.23
CA GLN A 189 -16.67 36.11 24.01
C GLN A 189 -15.30 35.74 23.39
N LEU A 190 -15.25 35.50 22.08
CA LEU A 190 -14.00 35.16 21.39
C LEU A 190 -13.02 36.34 21.36
N ARG A 191 -13.52 37.59 21.29
CA ARG A 191 -12.68 38.79 21.42
C ARG A 191 -12.06 38.91 22.81
N ALA A 192 -12.80 38.59 23.86
CA ALA A 192 -12.25 38.56 25.21
C ALA A 192 -11.13 37.52 25.33
N GLN A 193 -11.38 36.30 24.83
CA GLN A 193 -10.36 35.23 24.80
C GLN A 193 -9.11 35.60 23.99
N ALA A 194 -9.28 36.31 22.86
CA ALA A 194 -8.16 36.80 22.06
C ALA A 194 -7.27 37.79 22.82
N ARG A 195 -7.89 38.71 23.58
CA ARG A 195 -7.21 39.73 24.39
C ARG A 195 -6.50 39.13 25.60
N GLU A 196 -7.11 38.15 26.26
CA GLU A 196 -6.50 37.44 27.39
C GLU A 196 -5.23 36.70 26.98
N ARG A 197 -5.19 36.14 25.76
CA ARG A 197 -4.04 35.42 25.21
C ARG A 197 -2.94 36.30 24.60
N GLU A 198 -3.18 37.60 24.41
CA GLU A 198 -2.14 38.55 23.95
C GLU A 198 -1.09 38.86 25.04
N GLY A 199 -1.36 38.53 26.30
CA GLY A 199 -0.47 38.76 27.45
C GLY A 199 0.48 37.61 27.82
N ASP A 200 0.37 36.45 27.17
CA ASP A 200 1.13 35.25 27.55
C ASP A 200 1.82 34.64 26.30
N PRO A 201 3.16 34.70 26.18
CA PRO A 201 3.86 34.11 25.05
C PRO A 201 3.77 32.58 25.16
N ALA A 202 2.79 31.97 24.51
CA ALA A 202 2.75 30.52 24.39
C ALA A 202 4.02 30.02 23.66
N PRO A 203 4.63 28.91 24.12
CA PRO A 203 5.76 28.33 23.44
C PRO A 203 5.32 27.90 22.04
N VAL A 204 5.99 28.45 21.04
CA VAL A 204 5.86 28.03 19.64
C VAL A 204 6.14 26.54 19.59
N SER A 205 5.12 25.71 19.35
CA SER A 205 5.34 24.28 19.15
C SER A 205 6.09 24.11 17.83
N ALA A 206 7.40 23.90 17.95
CA ALA A 206 8.30 23.47 16.89
C ALA A 206 7.96 22.05 16.36
N ALA A 207 6.72 21.59 16.52
CA ALA A 207 6.28 20.22 16.25
C ALA A 207 5.67 20.02 14.85
N LEU A 208 5.68 21.04 13.98
CA LEU A 208 5.08 20.95 12.63
C LEU A 208 6.10 20.87 11.48
N ASP A 209 7.39 21.09 11.75
CA ASP A 209 8.45 20.99 10.72
C ASP A 209 9.36 19.74 10.87
N GLU A 210 9.27 18.98 11.97
CA GLU A 210 10.13 17.80 12.21
C GLU A 210 9.80 16.57 11.33
N ALA A 211 8.69 16.58 10.58
CA ALA A 211 8.30 15.44 9.73
C ALA A 211 9.02 15.39 8.36
N ARG A 212 9.88 16.38 8.03
CA ARG A 212 10.59 16.43 6.73
C ARG A 212 12.02 15.87 6.77
N GLU A 213 12.58 15.61 7.94
CA GLU A 213 13.98 15.21 8.09
C GLU A 213 14.12 13.95 8.98
N GLY A 214 13.48 12.85 8.56
CA GLY A 214 13.57 11.56 9.23
C GLY A 214 14.45 10.53 8.52
N ARG A 215 15.29 10.94 7.56
CA ARG A 215 16.22 10.02 6.90
C ARG A 215 17.47 9.89 7.77
N GLU A 216 17.68 8.72 8.35
CA GLU A 216 18.96 8.40 8.99
C GLU A 216 20.10 8.65 7.98
N PRO A 217 21.22 9.28 8.38
CA PRO A 217 22.36 9.50 7.49
C PRO A 217 22.83 8.15 6.93
N LEU A 218 22.72 7.99 5.61
CA LEU A 218 23.24 6.85 4.88
C LEU A 218 24.57 7.30 4.26
N GLU A 219 25.65 6.56 4.50
CA GLU A 219 26.84 6.70 3.65
C GLU A 219 26.48 6.18 2.25
N GLU A 220 26.24 7.08 1.31
CA GLU A 220 25.75 6.70 -0.02
C GLU A 220 26.81 5.97 -0.84
N ASN A 221 26.38 4.92 -1.54
CA ASN A 221 27.17 4.25 -2.56
C ASN A 221 27.20 5.08 -3.86
N SER A 222 28.40 5.31 -4.42
CA SER A 222 28.58 6.06 -5.66
C SER A 222 27.93 5.42 -6.89
N ASP A 223 27.86 4.09 -6.93
CA ASP A 223 27.39 3.30 -8.08
C ASP A 223 25.89 2.96 -7.94
N LEU A 224 25.36 3.04 -6.72
CA LEU A 224 23.97 2.78 -6.37
C LEU A 224 23.39 3.93 -5.51
N PRO A 225 23.03 5.08 -6.11
CA PRO A 225 22.41 6.17 -5.38
C PRO A 225 21.18 5.70 -4.58
N GLY A 226 21.14 6.05 -3.29
CA GLY A 226 20.12 5.60 -2.34
C GLY A 226 20.44 4.29 -1.61
N ALA A 227 21.50 3.57 -1.98
CA ALA A 227 22.01 2.42 -1.23
C ALA A 227 23.20 2.80 -0.33
N SER A 228 23.41 2.02 0.73
CA SER A 228 24.56 2.16 1.63
C SER A 228 25.86 1.76 0.93
N SER A 229 26.97 2.37 1.30
CA SER A 229 28.35 1.97 0.95
C SER A 229 28.64 0.50 1.31
N SER A 230 27.86 -0.09 2.22
CA SER A 230 27.93 -1.50 2.60
C SER A 230 27.29 -2.46 1.59
N VAL A 231 26.59 -1.96 0.58
CA VAL A 231 25.89 -2.74 -0.45
C VAL A 231 26.60 -2.54 -1.79
N SER A 232 26.70 -3.58 -2.62
CA SER A 232 27.32 -3.49 -3.94
C SER A 232 26.49 -4.24 -4.99
N LEU A 233 26.45 -3.70 -6.21
CA LEU A 233 25.80 -4.33 -7.36
C LEU A 233 26.74 -5.39 -7.96
N SER A 234 26.17 -6.56 -8.26
CA SER A 234 26.86 -7.66 -8.91
C SER A 234 25.99 -8.25 -10.02
N PHE A 235 26.62 -8.99 -10.94
CA PHE A 235 25.95 -9.70 -12.01
C PHE A 235 26.58 -11.07 -12.24
N ASP A 236 25.76 -12.10 -12.41
CA ASP A 236 26.19 -13.39 -12.97
C ASP A 236 25.08 -14.02 -13.81
N ALA A 237 25.45 -14.99 -14.66
CA ALA A 237 24.51 -15.61 -15.60
C ALA A 237 23.37 -16.41 -14.93
N SER A 238 23.57 -16.90 -13.70
CA SER A 238 22.62 -17.77 -13.01
C SER A 238 21.57 -16.98 -12.23
N ARG A 239 21.97 -15.87 -11.60
CA ARG A 239 21.13 -15.02 -10.75
C ARG A 239 20.71 -13.71 -11.42
N GLY A 240 21.39 -13.33 -12.50
CA GLY A 240 21.27 -12.01 -13.08
C GLY A 240 21.87 -10.93 -12.17
N ARG A 241 21.25 -9.74 -12.19
CA ARG A 241 21.65 -8.62 -11.33
C ARG A 241 21.21 -8.89 -9.91
N HIS A 242 22.11 -8.68 -8.95
CA HIS A 242 21.84 -8.91 -7.54
C HIS A 242 22.70 -8.01 -6.65
N LEU A 243 22.27 -7.84 -5.39
CA LEU A 243 23.01 -7.05 -4.39
C LEU A 243 23.78 -7.95 -3.44
N VAL A 244 25.03 -7.60 -3.16
CA VAL A 244 25.90 -8.29 -2.20
C VAL A 244 26.48 -7.34 -1.16
N ALA A 245 26.78 -7.86 0.02
CA ALA A 245 27.37 -7.09 1.11
C ALA A 245 28.85 -6.77 0.82
N ALA A 246 29.21 -5.50 0.69
CA ALA A 246 30.58 -5.03 0.46
C ALA A 246 31.47 -5.20 1.71
N ARG A 247 30.84 -5.19 2.89
CA ARG A 247 31.46 -5.46 4.21
C ARG A 247 30.51 -6.31 5.06
N GLY A 248 30.93 -6.70 6.26
CA GLY A 248 29.99 -7.25 7.25
C GLY A 248 28.95 -6.21 7.65
N ILE A 249 27.68 -6.62 7.68
CA ILE A 249 26.54 -5.77 8.02
C ILE A 249 25.85 -6.33 9.27
N LEU A 250 25.62 -5.46 10.25
CA LEU A 250 24.93 -5.78 11.49
C LEU A 250 23.40 -5.64 11.35
N PRO A 251 22.61 -6.36 12.16
CA PRO A 251 21.17 -6.16 12.23
C PRO A 251 20.83 -4.69 12.55
N GLY A 252 19.84 -4.15 11.83
CA GLY A 252 19.33 -2.78 12.02
C GLY A 252 19.98 -1.73 11.11
N GLU A 253 21.13 -2.04 10.51
CA GLU A 253 21.78 -1.15 9.54
C GLU A 253 20.87 -0.92 8.32
N SER A 254 20.79 0.35 7.88
CA SER A 254 20.06 0.74 6.68
C SER A 254 20.84 0.33 5.43
N LEU A 255 20.18 -0.35 4.51
CA LEU A 255 20.76 -0.90 3.28
C LEU A 255 20.41 -0.07 2.07
N LEU A 256 19.15 0.36 1.98
CA LEU A 256 18.57 1.02 0.82
C LEU A 256 17.44 1.95 1.25
N SER A 257 17.40 3.15 0.69
CA SER A 257 16.26 4.06 0.70
C SER A 257 15.94 4.49 -0.73
N GLU A 258 14.74 4.19 -1.20
CA GLU A 258 14.35 4.45 -2.60
C GLU A 258 12.95 5.08 -2.65
N GLU A 259 12.77 6.10 -3.49
CA GLU A 259 11.43 6.59 -3.86
C GLU A 259 10.91 5.78 -5.06
N ALA A 260 9.62 5.44 -5.07
CA ALA A 260 9.02 4.76 -6.21
C ALA A 260 9.21 5.59 -7.49
N PHE A 261 9.67 4.94 -8.58
CA PHE A 261 9.70 5.58 -9.89
C PHE A 261 8.28 5.96 -10.32
N VAL A 262 7.34 5.03 -10.13
CA VAL A 262 5.90 5.21 -10.30
C VAL A 262 5.16 4.39 -9.26
N SER A 263 4.04 4.92 -8.77
CA SER A 263 3.09 4.20 -7.94
C SER A 263 1.65 4.50 -8.37
N VAL A 264 0.76 3.51 -8.31
CA VAL A 264 -0.68 3.65 -8.50
C VAL A 264 -1.40 3.01 -7.32
N LEU A 265 -2.30 3.77 -6.71
CA LEU A 265 -3.13 3.29 -5.61
C LEU A 265 -4.07 2.19 -6.10
N ASN A 266 -4.15 1.09 -5.36
CA ASN A 266 -5.07 0.01 -5.68
C ASN A 266 -6.47 0.45 -5.28
N PRO A 267 -7.47 0.34 -6.18
CA PRO A 267 -8.85 0.60 -5.79
C PRO A 267 -9.32 -0.43 -4.75
N GLY A 268 -10.31 -0.09 -3.94
CA GLY A 268 -10.91 -1.02 -2.97
C GLY A 268 -11.61 -2.22 -3.63
N GLU A 269 -11.64 -3.37 -2.94
CA GLU A 269 -12.17 -4.64 -3.44
C GLU A 269 -13.66 -4.59 -3.85
N ARG A 270 -14.42 -3.59 -3.42
CA ARG A 270 -15.87 -3.46 -3.71
C ARG A 270 -16.22 -2.92 -5.09
N LEU A 271 -15.26 -2.38 -5.85
CA LEU A 271 -15.45 -2.17 -7.29
C LEU A 271 -15.57 -3.51 -8.07
N LEU A 272 -15.60 -4.65 -7.38
CA LEU A 272 -15.76 -6.01 -7.92
C LEU A 272 -17.08 -6.69 -7.49
N LEU A 273 -17.97 -6.02 -6.75
CA LEU A 273 -19.23 -6.64 -6.31
C LEU A 273 -20.09 -7.06 -7.53
N PRO A 274 -20.65 -8.28 -7.53
CA PRO A 274 -21.59 -8.73 -8.56
C PRO A 274 -22.85 -7.86 -8.61
N ASP A 275 -23.43 -7.78 -9.82
CA ASP A 275 -24.70 -7.12 -10.11
C ASP A 275 -25.78 -7.56 -9.08
N GLY A 276 -26.30 -6.63 -8.27
CA GLY A 276 -27.39 -6.96 -7.32
C GLY A 276 -27.73 -5.98 -6.19
N VAL A 277 -26.91 -4.96 -5.90
CA VAL A 277 -27.26 -3.94 -4.88
C VAL A 277 -27.52 -2.60 -5.55
N GLU A 278 -28.81 -2.28 -5.70
CA GLU A 278 -29.35 -1.02 -6.23
C GLU A 278 -29.14 0.17 -5.27
N THR A 279 -27.89 0.58 -5.06
CA THR A 279 -27.63 1.95 -4.61
C THR A 279 -26.68 2.60 -5.58
N THR A 280 -27.13 3.64 -6.28
CA THR A 280 -26.34 4.40 -7.27
C THR A 280 -25.02 4.96 -6.70
N TRP A 281 -24.95 5.19 -5.38
CA TRP A 281 -23.76 5.75 -4.71
C TRP A 281 -23.44 5.04 -3.39
N ASP A 282 -22.20 4.55 -3.26
CA ASP A 282 -21.72 3.80 -2.10
C ASP A 282 -21.07 4.71 -1.04
N THR A 283 -21.52 4.60 0.20
CA THR A 283 -21.01 5.33 1.37
C THR A 283 -19.79 4.68 2.02
N SER A 284 -19.43 3.44 1.65
CA SER A 284 -18.29 2.73 2.20
C SER A 284 -16.96 3.43 1.86
N ILE A 285 -16.01 3.45 2.77
CA ILE A 285 -14.72 4.15 2.59
C ILE A 285 -13.67 3.15 2.11
N ALA A 286 -12.96 3.48 1.04
CA ALA A 286 -11.93 2.63 0.45
C ALA A 286 -10.56 3.33 0.39
N ASN A 287 -9.51 2.62 -0.02
CA ASN A 287 -8.15 3.15 -0.08
C ASN A 287 -8.07 4.43 -0.92
N GLU A 288 -8.80 4.50 -2.04
CA GLU A 288 -8.88 5.69 -2.91
C GLU A 288 -9.48 6.94 -2.25
N ASP A 289 -10.21 6.77 -1.15
CA ASP A 289 -10.75 7.85 -0.34
C ASP A 289 -9.79 8.28 0.77
N LEU A 290 -8.98 7.34 1.25
CA LEU A 290 -8.13 7.48 2.43
C LEU A 290 -6.71 7.92 2.13
N TYR A 291 -6.22 7.77 0.89
CA TYR A 291 -4.82 8.02 0.56
C TYR A 291 -4.64 8.92 -0.65
N CYS A 292 -3.61 9.77 -0.60
CA CYS A 292 -3.24 10.66 -1.68
C CYS A 292 -2.83 9.86 -2.92
N HIS A 293 -3.43 10.14 -4.07
CA HIS A 293 -3.17 9.46 -5.35
C HIS A 293 -1.77 9.74 -5.95
N ARG A 294 -0.99 10.62 -5.29
CA ARG A 294 0.38 11.00 -5.67
C ARG A 294 1.42 10.48 -4.68
N CYS A 295 1.28 10.81 -3.39
CA CYS A 295 2.31 10.52 -2.38
C CYS A 295 1.90 9.43 -1.38
N LEU A 296 0.70 8.87 -1.52
CA LEU A 296 0.16 7.83 -0.62
C LEU A 296 0.07 8.23 0.86
N LYS A 297 0.22 9.52 1.20
CA LYS A 297 -0.07 10.02 2.55
C LYS A 297 -1.56 9.88 2.87
N PRO A 298 -1.95 9.53 4.10
CA PRO A 298 -3.33 9.54 4.54
C PRO A 298 -4.01 10.90 4.29
N LEU A 299 -5.27 10.86 3.90
CA LEU A 299 -6.10 12.03 3.59
C LEU A 299 -7.01 12.32 4.76
N LEU A 300 -6.71 13.41 5.47
CA LEU A 300 -7.61 13.99 6.45
C LEU A 300 -8.64 14.92 5.78
N ALA A 301 -8.17 15.79 4.89
CA ALA A 301 -8.98 16.75 4.13
C ALA A 301 -8.50 16.79 2.68
N SER A 302 -9.08 15.95 1.83
CA SER A 302 -8.64 15.82 0.44
C SER A 302 -8.87 17.09 -0.39
N VAL A 303 -7.89 17.38 -1.27
CA VAL A 303 -8.02 18.28 -2.41
C VAL A 303 -8.47 17.44 -3.62
N PRO A 304 -9.69 17.63 -4.15
CA PRO A 304 -10.20 16.83 -5.26
C PRO A 304 -9.57 17.27 -6.59
N CYS A 305 -9.49 16.35 -7.54
CA CYS A 305 -9.28 16.73 -8.94
C CYS A 305 -10.40 17.66 -9.42
N ARG A 306 -10.06 18.58 -10.35
CA ARG A 306 -11.03 19.48 -10.99
C ARG A 306 -11.83 18.80 -12.10
N GLY A 307 -11.29 17.76 -12.75
CA GLY A 307 -11.92 17.08 -13.89
C GLY A 307 -12.66 15.80 -13.52
N CYS A 308 -12.10 14.94 -12.67
CA CYS A 308 -12.70 13.66 -12.27
C CYS A 308 -13.11 13.65 -10.79
N SER A 309 -13.94 12.68 -10.40
CA SER A 309 -14.32 12.41 -9.01
C SER A 309 -13.40 11.41 -8.30
N TYR A 310 -12.54 10.72 -9.06
CA TYR A 310 -11.69 9.65 -8.55
C TYR A 310 -10.43 10.15 -7.84
N ALA A 311 -9.64 11.00 -8.50
CA ALA A 311 -8.33 11.39 -7.99
C ALA A 311 -8.40 12.46 -6.88
N LYS A 312 -7.68 12.20 -5.80
CA LYS A 312 -7.65 13.02 -4.58
C LYS A 312 -6.23 13.18 -4.07
N TYR A 313 -5.94 14.35 -3.48
CA TYR A 313 -4.59 14.72 -3.08
C TYR A 313 -4.57 15.29 -1.66
N CYS A 314 -3.44 15.14 -0.97
CA CYS A 314 -3.26 15.69 0.37
C CYS A 314 -3.04 17.22 0.37
N SER A 315 -2.66 17.80 -0.76
CA SER A 315 -2.37 19.22 -0.89
C SER A 315 -2.54 19.71 -2.33
N GLN A 316 -2.66 21.03 -2.49
CA GLN A 316 -2.69 21.68 -3.81
C GLN A 316 -1.42 21.39 -4.62
N GLU A 317 -0.28 21.27 -3.94
CA GLU A 317 1.00 20.94 -4.58
C GLU A 317 1.02 19.50 -5.12
N CYS A 318 0.53 18.52 -4.34
CA CYS A 318 0.39 17.15 -4.85
C CYS A 318 -0.56 17.08 -6.05
N ALA A 319 -1.66 17.84 -6.03
CA ALA A 319 -2.59 17.93 -7.16
C ALA A 319 -1.93 18.52 -8.42
N ARG A 320 -1.18 19.61 -8.26
CA ARG A 320 -0.45 20.27 -9.35
C ARG A 320 0.61 19.36 -9.97
N LEU A 321 1.48 18.78 -9.15
CA LEU A 321 2.53 17.87 -9.62
C LEU A 321 1.97 16.64 -10.33
N ALA A 322 0.89 16.05 -9.80
CA ALA A 322 0.23 14.92 -10.45
C ALA A 322 -0.36 15.33 -11.80
N TRP A 323 -1.05 16.46 -11.88
CA TRP A 323 -1.62 17.00 -13.12
C TRP A 323 -0.56 17.23 -14.20
N GLU A 324 0.55 17.87 -13.83
CA GLU A 324 1.65 18.19 -14.74
C GLU A 324 2.40 16.95 -15.24
N ARG A 325 2.50 15.89 -14.45
CA ARG A 325 3.28 14.70 -14.82
C ARG A 325 2.48 13.61 -15.54
N TYR A 326 1.25 13.32 -15.09
CA TYR A 326 0.51 12.17 -15.61
C TYR A 326 -1.01 12.33 -15.58
N HIS A 327 -1.56 12.96 -14.54
CA HIS A 327 -3.00 12.91 -14.30
C HIS A 327 -3.80 13.72 -15.33
N ARG A 328 -3.24 14.74 -15.99
CA ARG A 328 -3.92 15.44 -17.09
C ARG A 328 -4.40 14.48 -18.18
N THR A 329 -3.59 13.46 -18.49
CA THR A 329 -3.86 12.44 -19.49
C THR A 329 -4.74 11.33 -18.92
N GLU A 330 -4.50 10.92 -17.68
CA GLU A 330 -5.29 9.87 -17.03
C GLU A 330 -6.72 10.32 -16.67
N CYS A 331 -6.96 11.62 -16.45
CA CYS A 331 -8.20 12.14 -15.89
C CYS A 331 -9.43 11.75 -16.74
N ALA A 332 -9.32 11.83 -18.07
CA ALA A 332 -10.41 11.43 -18.98
C ALA A 332 -10.53 9.91 -19.14
N LEU A 333 -9.48 9.17 -18.79
CA LEU A 333 -9.39 7.72 -18.97
C LEU A 333 -9.73 6.94 -17.70
N GLY A 334 -10.09 7.62 -16.61
CA GLY A 334 -10.23 7.00 -15.27
C GLY A 334 -11.09 5.73 -15.26
N ALA A 335 -12.28 5.76 -15.88
CA ALA A 335 -13.16 4.59 -15.95
C ALA A 335 -12.54 3.42 -16.73
N LEU A 336 -11.81 3.72 -17.80
CA LEU A 336 -11.11 2.72 -18.60
C LEU A 336 -9.93 2.12 -17.82
N LEU A 337 -9.14 2.95 -17.14
CA LEU A 337 -8.02 2.50 -16.31
C LEU A 337 -8.49 1.61 -15.15
N LEU A 338 -9.60 1.98 -14.50
CA LEU A 338 -10.25 1.14 -13.49
C LEU A 338 -10.78 -0.19 -14.06
N THR A 339 -11.15 -0.23 -15.34
CA THR A 339 -11.62 -1.43 -16.04
C THR A 339 -10.47 -2.32 -16.47
N LEU A 340 -9.39 -1.75 -17.02
CA LEU A 340 -8.20 -2.46 -17.49
C LEU A 340 -7.24 -2.86 -16.35
N GLY A 341 -7.49 -2.38 -15.13
CA GLY A 341 -6.78 -2.80 -13.93
C GLY A 341 -5.50 -2.02 -13.66
N VAL A 342 -4.97 -2.21 -12.45
CA VAL A 342 -3.84 -1.43 -11.93
C VAL A 342 -2.58 -1.60 -12.77
N PHE A 343 -2.33 -2.79 -13.35
CA PHE A 343 -1.13 -2.99 -14.16
C PHE A 343 -1.13 -2.14 -15.42
N CYS A 344 -2.28 -2.01 -16.08
CA CYS A 344 -2.41 -1.15 -17.25
C CYS A 344 -2.23 0.34 -16.87
N HIS A 345 -2.75 0.74 -15.70
CA HIS A 345 -2.58 2.10 -15.17
C HIS A 345 -1.12 2.40 -14.82
N VAL A 346 -0.43 1.49 -14.12
CA VAL A 346 0.99 1.64 -13.80
C VAL A 346 1.82 1.72 -15.10
N ALA A 347 1.54 0.88 -16.09
CA ALA A 347 2.23 0.90 -17.38
C ALA A 347 2.07 2.25 -18.12
N LEU A 348 0.83 2.78 -18.21
CA LEU A 348 0.58 4.10 -18.78
C LEU A 348 1.33 5.20 -18.01
N ARG A 349 1.19 5.20 -16.67
CA ARG A 349 1.85 6.21 -15.84
C ARG A 349 3.37 6.16 -15.98
N THR A 350 3.95 4.97 -16.12
CA THR A 350 5.39 4.77 -16.30
C THR A 350 5.88 5.47 -17.57
N VAL A 351 5.22 5.28 -18.72
CA VAL A 351 5.62 5.95 -19.97
C VAL A 351 5.36 7.46 -19.95
N LEU A 352 4.32 7.92 -19.25
CA LEU A 352 4.05 9.36 -19.06
C LEU A 352 5.11 10.04 -18.19
N VAL A 353 5.52 9.40 -17.09
CA VAL A 353 6.56 9.91 -16.19
C VAL A 353 7.94 9.89 -16.86
N ALA A 354 8.23 8.86 -17.66
CA ALA A 354 9.47 8.77 -18.42
C ALA A 354 9.59 9.83 -19.53
N GLY A 355 8.48 10.17 -20.17
CA GLY A 355 8.44 11.09 -21.31
C GLY A 355 8.83 10.42 -22.63
N PHE A 356 8.24 10.89 -23.73
CA PHE A 356 8.30 10.21 -25.03
C PHE A 356 9.73 10.07 -25.59
N ALA A 357 10.59 11.08 -25.40
CA ALA A 357 11.96 11.06 -25.93
C ALA A 357 12.76 9.87 -25.37
N GLU A 358 12.69 9.65 -24.06
CA GLU A 358 13.41 8.58 -23.39
C GLU A 358 12.80 7.21 -23.69
N VAL A 359 11.47 7.11 -23.73
CA VAL A 359 10.76 5.89 -24.15
C VAL A 359 11.16 5.51 -25.58
N SER A 360 11.12 6.46 -26.51
CA SER A 360 11.48 6.23 -27.92
C SER A 360 12.94 5.79 -28.07
N ARG A 361 13.86 6.39 -27.32
CA ARG A 361 15.27 6.02 -27.31
C ARG A 361 15.47 4.56 -26.93
N LEU A 362 14.89 4.12 -25.81
CA LEU A 362 15.10 2.76 -25.29
C LEU A 362 14.37 1.69 -26.11
N VAL A 363 13.15 1.97 -26.59
CA VAL A 363 12.43 1.05 -27.49
C VAL A 363 13.22 0.85 -28.78
N LYS A 364 13.73 1.91 -29.41
CA LYS A 364 14.56 1.80 -30.63
C LYS A 364 15.86 1.04 -30.41
N GLN A 365 16.51 1.23 -29.25
CA GLN A 365 17.73 0.51 -28.89
C GLN A 365 17.48 -1.00 -28.74
N ALA A 366 16.35 -1.39 -28.15
CA ALA A 366 15.97 -2.80 -28.03
C ALA A 366 15.86 -3.48 -29.41
N TYR A 367 15.23 -2.82 -30.39
CA TYR A 367 15.14 -3.34 -31.75
C TYR A 367 16.47 -3.44 -32.50
N GLY A 368 17.39 -2.50 -32.26
CA GLY A 368 18.73 -2.52 -32.88
C GLY A 368 19.54 -3.74 -32.45
N ASN A 369 19.43 -4.14 -31.17
CA ASN A 369 20.15 -5.29 -30.62
C ASN A 369 19.56 -6.64 -31.08
N ASP A 370 18.25 -6.70 -31.37
CA ASP A 370 17.60 -7.93 -31.87
C ASP A 370 18.02 -8.26 -33.33
N GLN A 371 18.38 -7.26 -34.15
CA GLN A 371 18.88 -7.49 -35.51
C GLN A 371 20.31 -8.06 -35.57
N GLU A 372 21.16 -7.77 -34.58
CA GLU A 372 22.51 -8.36 -34.51
C GLU A 372 22.49 -9.81 -34.02
N PHE A 373 21.46 -10.21 -33.24
CA PHE A 373 21.31 -11.60 -32.77
C PHE A 373 20.74 -12.56 -33.82
N HIS A 374 19.98 -12.07 -34.80
CA HIS A 374 19.44 -12.87 -35.89
C HIS A 374 20.41 -13.11 -37.07
N GLY A 375 21.65 -12.61 -36.98
CA GLY A 375 22.70 -12.82 -37.99
C GLY A 375 23.67 -14.00 -37.72
N ALA A 376 23.53 -14.72 -36.61
CA ALA A 376 24.49 -15.76 -36.21
C ALA A 376 23.82 -17.11 -35.88
N GLU A 377 22.95 -17.62 -36.75
CA GLU A 377 22.64 -19.05 -36.79
C GLU A 377 23.69 -19.79 -37.64
N THR A 378 24.86 -20.08 -37.06
CA THR A 378 25.63 -21.29 -37.40
C THR A 378 26.39 -21.78 -36.17
N GLY A 379 26.21 -23.07 -35.86
CA GLY A 379 26.46 -23.65 -34.56
C GLY A 379 27.89 -23.50 -34.00
N ARG A 380 27.97 -23.26 -32.69
CA ARG A 380 29.09 -23.70 -31.87
C ARG A 380 28.56 -24.55 -30.73
N LYS A 381 28.81 -25.86 -30.85
CA LYS A 381 28.69 -26.84 -29.77
C LYS A 381 29.61 -26.37 -28.63
N TYR A 382 29.06 -26.10 -27.46
CA TYR A 382 29.87 -25.96 -26.25
C TYR A 382 30.29 -27.37 -25.81
N ALA A 383 31.58 -27.65 -25.97
CA ALA A 383 32.22 -28.84 -25.44
C ALA A 383 32.46 -28.66 -23.93
N ASP A 384 32.28 -29.77 -23.25
CA ASP A 384 32.46 -30.05 -21.84
C ASP A 384 33.95 -29.95 -21.44
N GLU A 385 34.31 -29.02 -20.54
CA GLU A 385 35.58 -29.09 -19.81
C GLU A 385 35.40 -28.64 -18.34
N THR A 386 35.78 -29.55 -17.45
CA THR A 386 35.78 -29.48 -15.99
C THR A 386 36.71 -28.42 -15.38
N PRO A 387 36.44 -27.91 -14.17
CA PRO A 387 37.23 -26.85 -13.55
C PRO A 387 38.48 -27.41 -12.88
N ASN A 388 39.64 -26.81 -13.15
CA ASN A 388 40.84 -27.03 -12.35
C ASN A 388 41.29 -25.71 -11.69
N SER A 389 41.58 -25.83 -10.40
CA SER A 389 41.96 -24.78 -9.46
C SER A 389 43.13 -23.90 -9.92
N ARG A 390 43.07 -22.59 -9.59
CA ARG A 390 44.17 -21.84 -8.95
C ARG A 390 43.76 -20.42 -8.54
N SER A 391 44.21 -20.06 -7.34
CA SER A 391 44.15 -18.78 -6.65
C SER A 391 44.95 -17.65 -7.32
N GLY A 392 44.48 -16.41 -7.25
CA GLY A 392 45.25 -15.19 -7.53
C GLY A 392 44.45 -13.92 -7.30
N ARG A 393 45.03 -12.95 -6.59
CA ARG A 393 44.49 -11.63 -6.21
C ARG A 393 44.76 -10.57 -7.29
N GLU A 394 43.97 -9.48 -7.23
CA GLU A 394 44.26 -8.08 -7.64
C GLU A 394 44.02 -7.61 -9.09
N GLY A 395 43.25 -6.51 -9.23
CA GLY A 395 43.27 -5.61 -10.39
C GLY A 395 41.91 -4.93 -10.73
N PRO A 396 41.82 -3.61 -11.01
CA PRO A 396 40.56 -2.92 -11.34
C PRO A 396 40.04 -3.34 -12.72
N CYS A 397 38.72 -3.53 -12.81
CA CYS A 397 38.01 -4.06 -13.98
C CYS A 397 38.54 -3.53 -15.33
N GLU A 398 38.95 -4.47 -16.18
CA GLU A 398 39.37 -4.22 -17.55
C GLU A 398 38.21 -3.64 -18.38
N LYS A 399 38.55 -2.68 -19.23
CA LYS A 399 37.66 -2.06 -20.23
C LYS A 399 37.28 -3.10 -21.28
N GLY A 400 36.16 -3.79 -21.08
CA GLY A 400 35.65 -4.76 -22.07
C GLY A 400 34.33 -5.43 -21.70
N GLU A 401 33.88 -5.35 -20.45
CA GLU A 401 32.58 -5.91 -20.06
C GLU A 401 31.45 -4.94 -20.42
N SER A 402 30.45 -5.45 -21.14
CA SER A 402 29.20 -4.73 -21.40
C SER A 402 28.62 -4.21 -20.08
N PRO A 403 28.20 -2.93 -20.00
CA PRO A 403 27.69 -2.36 -18.75
C PRO A 403 26.47 -3.15 -18.27
N ILE A 404 26.36 -3.37 -16.96
CA ILE A 404 25.25 -4.10 -16.35
C ILE A 404 23.92 -3.45 -16.80
N PRO A 405 22.96 -4.22 -17.38
CA PRO A 405 21.73 -3.67 -17.93
C PRO A 405 20.95 -2.81 -16.92
N GLY A 406 20.62 -1.58 -17.33
CA GLY A 406 19.94 -0.59 -16.48
C GLY A 406 20.87 0.43 -15.83
N CYS A 407 22.19 0.22 -15.84
CA CYS A 407 23.15 1.25 -15.47
C CYS A 407 23.21 2.35 -16.53
N ASP A 408 23.46 3.59 -16.12
CA ASP A 408 23.67 4.71 -17.01
C ASP A 408 25.07 4.71 -17.66
N GLY A 409 25.38 5.74 -18.45
CA GLY A 409 26.69 5.87 -19.12
C GLY A 409 27.89 6.03 -18.18
N ARG A 410 27.67 6.23 -16.87
CA ARG A 410 28.70 6.28 -15.83
C ARG A 410 28.80 4.96 -15.06
N GLY A 411 27.98 3.97 -15.38
CA GLY A 411 27.90 2.70 -14.65
C GLY A 411 27.03 2.77 -13.39
N GLN A 412 26.27 3.85 -13.17
CA GLN A 412 25.41 3.99 -11.99
C GLN A 412 24.05 3.34 -12.24
N TYR A 413 23.58 2.52 -11.29
CA TYR A 413 22.22 1.97 -11.30
C TYR A 413 21.37 2.75 -10.29
N GLN A 414 20.42 3.52 -10.79
CA GLN A 414 19.58 4.42 -10.00
C GLN A 414 18.12 4.33 -10.40
N THR A 415 17.24 4.89 -9.59
CA THR A 415 15.80 5.03 -9.86
C THR A 415 15.55 5.90 -11.09
N SER A 416 15.55 5.26 -12.26
CA SER A 416 15.45 5.89 -13.57
C SER A 416 14.58 5.04 -14.50
N TYR A 417 14.10 5.64 -15.58
CA TYR A 417 13.36 4.88 -16.58
C TYR A 417 14.25 3.83 -17.28
N GLN A 418 15.55 4.11 -17.45
CA GLN A 418 16.51 3.14 -17.96
C GLN A 418 16.57 1.89 -17.08
N ALA A 419 16.62 2.04 -15.75
CA ALA A 419 16.58 0.89 -14.85
C ALA A 419 15.24 0.14 -14.94
N VAL A 420 14.10 0.85 -14.94
CA VAL A 420 12.75 0.24 -15.08
C VAL A 420 12.61 -0.52 -16.40
N PHE A 421 13.04 0.05 -17.52
CA PHE A 421 12.93 -0.57 -18.84
C PHE A 421 13.73 -1.89 -18.95
N HIS A 422 14.83 -2.00 -18.20
CA HIS A 422 15.67 -3.19 -18.15
C HIS A 422 15.27 -4.19 -17.07
N LEU A 423 14.21 -3.95 -16.26
CA LEU A 423 13.65 -4.98 -15.38
C LEU A 423 13.20 -6.20 -16.20
N LEU A 424 13.28 -7.40 -15.65
CA LEU A 424 13.02 -8.63 -16.40
C LEU A 424 11.52 -8.81 -16.66
N PRO A 425 11.05 -8.88 -17.93
CA PRO A 425 9.65 -9.16 -18.22
C PRO A 425 9.32 -10.66 -18.20
N HIS A 426 10.31 -11.54 -18.39
CA HIS A 426 10.12 -12.97 -18.68
C HIS A 426 9.09 -13.26 -19.78
N ALA A 427 9.06 -12.41 -20.82
CA ALA A 427 8.08 -12.44 -21.90
C ALA A 427 7.94 -13.83 -22.56
N GLU A 428 9.04 -14.58 -22.60
CA GLU A 428 9.14 -15.94 -23.11
C GLU A 428 8.43 -17.00 -22.25
N LYS A 429 8.25 -16.73 -20.95
CA LYS A 429 7.65 -17.68 -19.99
C LYS A 429 6.17 -17.40 -19.69
N HIS A 430 5.65 -16.25 -20.09
CA HIS A 430 4.22 -15.93 -19.98
C HIS A 430 3.37 -16.79 -20.90
N SER A 431 2.18 -17.18 -20.44
CA SER A 431 1.23 -17.89 -21.31
C SER A 431 0.80 -17.00 -22.48
N PRO A 432 0.56 -17.57 -23.68
CA PRO A 432 0.05 -16.83 -24.82
C PRO A 432 -1.25 -16.06 -24.54
N GLU A 433 -2.15 -16.64 -23.74
CA GLU A 433 -3.42 -16.03 -23.31
C GLU A 433 -3.18 -14.76 -22.50
N HIS A 434 -2.22 -14.81 -21.57
CA HIS A 434 -1.86 -13.65 -20.75
C HIS A 434 -1.26 -12.53 -21.60
N LYS A 435 -0.32 -12.88 -22.49
CA LYS A 435 0.26 -11.93 -23.45
C LYS A 435 -0.82 -11.29 -24.32
N PHE A 436 -1.77 -12.07 -24.81
CA PHE A 436 -2.89 -11.57 -25.60
C PHE A 436 -3.79 -10.62 -24.81
N LEU A 437 -4.14 -10.95 -23.56
CA LEU A 437 -4.90 -10.07 -22.67
C LEU A 437 -4.20 -8.72 -22.48
N CYS A 438 -2.91 -8.73 -22.14
CA CYS A 438 -2.12 -7.50 -21.98
C CYS A 438 -2.08 -6.70 -23.29
N CYS A 439 -1.84 -7.36 -24.43
CA CYS A 439 -1.81 -6.72 -25.74
C CYS A 439 -3.14 -6.02 -26.05
N LEU A 440 -4.26 -6.73 -25.90
CA LEU A 440 -5.60 -6.22 -26.20
C LEU A 440 -5.96 -5.04 -25.28
N SER A 441 -5.61 -5.12 -23.99
CA SER A 441 -5.79 -4.03 -23.03
C SER A 441 -4.99 -2.77 -23.40
N VAL A 442 -3.71 -2.93 -23.78
CA VAL A 442 -2.86 -1.80 -24.21
C VAL A 442 -3.40 -1.17 -25.49
N VAL A 443 -3.74 -1.96 -26.50
CA VAL A 443 -4.29 -1.45 -27.77
C VAL A 443 -5.59 -0.68 -27.53
N ALA A 444 -6.49 -1.21 -26.70
CA ALA A 444 -7.72 -0.52 -26.34
C ALA A 444 -7.46 0.84 -25.66
N LEU A 445 -6.46 0.91 -24.78
CA LEU A 445 -6.05 2.15 -24.12
C LEU A 445 -5.43 3.15 -25.10
N CYS A 446 -4.54 2.69 -25.99
CA CYS A 446 -3.90 3.55 -26.98
C CYS A 446 -4.91 4.09 -28.01
N LYS A 447 -5.91 3.28 -28.43
CA LYS A 447 -7.01 3.77 -29.26
C LYS A 447 -7.81 4.88 -28.57
N ARG A 448 -8.09 4.72 -27.27
CA ARG A 448 -8.81 5.74 -26.48
C ARG A 448 -7.99 7.00 -26.25
N LEU A 449 -6.67 6.89 -26.13
CA LEU A 449 -5.76 8.04 -26.13
C LEU A 449 -5.88 8.84 -27.44
N GLN A 450 -5.85 8.14 -28.58
CA GLN A 450 -5.97 8.73 -29.91
C GLN A 450 -7.31 9.43 -30.13
N GLU A 451 -8.43 8.76 -29.80
CA GLU A 451 -9.77 9.32 -29.95
C GLU A 451 -9.99 10.57 -29.07
N ALA A 452 -9.35 10.60 -27.90
CA ALA A 452 -9.43 11.74 -26.99
C ALA A 452 -8.48 12.89 -27.39
N GLY A 453 -7.66 12.74 -28.44
CA GLY A 453 -6.64 13.70 -28.85
C GLY A 453 -5.58 13.94 -27.78
N LEU A 454 -5.42 12.98 -26.85
CA LEU A 454 -4.50 13.11 -25.73
C LEU A 454 -3.07 12.81 -26.15
N GLU A 455 -2.84 12.33 -27.38
CA GLU A 455 -1.51 12.03 -27.87
C GLU A 455 -0.62 13.26 -28.03
N ALA A 456 -1.22 14.39 -28.43
CA ALA A 456 -0.50 15.64 -28.56
C ALA A 456 0.03 16.17 -27.21
N THR A 457 -0.59 15.80 -26.10
CA THR A 457 -0.16 16.24 -24.76
C THR A 457 1.13 15.57 -24.30
N PHE A 458 1.53 14.44 -24.88
CA PHE A 458 2.80 13.77 -24.57
C PHE A 458 3.92 14.12 -25.56
N LEU A 459 3.59 14.34 -26.85
CA LEU A 459 4.57 14.70 -27.88
C LEU A 459 5.21 16.08 -27.64
N ARG A 460 4.47 17.02 -27.03
CA ARG A 460 4.92 18.40 -26.76
C ARG A 460 5.94 18.55 -25.64
N GLN A 461 6.41 17.46 -25.03
CA GLN A 461 7.56 17.49 -24.11
C GLN A 461 8.91 17.41 -24.84
N GLY A 462 8.90 17.32 -26.18
CA GLY A 462 10.02 17.60 -27.08
C GLY A 462 9.73 18.81 -28.00
N SER A 463 10.76 19.33 -28.65
CA SER A 463 10.83 20.63 -29.37
C SER A 463 9.65 21.01 -30.30
N PRO A 464 9.45 22.32 -30.59
CA PRO A 464 8.22 22.87 -31.20
C PRO A 464 7.98 22.62 -32.71
N GLU A 465 8.66 21.66 -33.35
CA GLU A 465 8.77 21.66 -34.83
C GLU A 465 7.85 20.71 -35.61
N SER A 466 6.99 19.92 -34.97
CA SER A 466 6.07 19.03 -35.69
C SER A 466 4.60 19.36 -35.44
N GLN A 467 4.17 20.58 -35.77
CA GLN A 467 2.75 20.89 -35.99
C GLN A 467 2.43 20.78 -37.48
N ARG A 468 1.90 19.63 -37.92
CA ARG A 468 1.13 19.57 -39.16
C ARG A 468 -0.36 19.34 -38.82
N LYS A 469 -1.19 20.15 -39.46
CA LYS A 469 -2.66 20.16 -39.34
C LYS A 469 -3.24 18.78 -39.63
N GLY A 470 -4.26 18.42 -38.86
CA GLY A 470 -4.93 17.13 -38.93
C GLY A 470 -5.73 16.93 -40.22
N GLU A 471 -5.54 15.74 -40.77
CA GLU A 471 -6.58 14.98 -41.47
C GLU A 471 -6.78 13.68 -40.68
N ALA A 472 -8.02 13.25 -40.52
CA ALA A 472 -8.35 11.99 -39.85
C ALA A 472 -7.76 10.82 -40.66
N CYS A 473 -6.63 10.28 -40.21
CA CYS A 473 -6.04 9.09 -40.81
C CYS A 473 -6.48 7.85 -40.03
N GLU A 474 -7.01 6.85 -40.72
CA GLU A 474 -7.36 5.53 -40.18
C GLU A 474 -6.15 4.71 -39.70
N THR A 475 -4.94 5.28 -39.75
CA THR A 475 -3.69 4.66 -39.31
C THR A 475 -3.20 5.23 -37.98
N VAL A 476 -2.62 4.35 -37.16
CA VAL A 476 -2.04 4.68 -35.85
C VAL A 476 -0.83 5.58 -36.06
N SER A 477 -0.68 6.61 -35.22
CA SER A 477 0.57 7.37 -35.19
C SER A 477 1.72 6.44 -34.75
N ALA A 478 2.85 6.53 -35.44
CA ALA A 478 4.04 5.72 -35.14
C ALA A 478 4.52 5.90 -33.69
N GLU A 479 4.26 7.08 -33.12
CA GLU A 479 4.56 7.40 -31.73
C GLU A 479 3.68 6.61 -30.73
N LEU A 480 2.39 6.41 -31.04
CA LEU A 480 1.51 5.57 -30.23
C LEU A 480 1.92 4.09 -30.28
N GLU A 481 2.47 3.60 -31.40
CA GLU A 481 3.00 2.24 -31.49
C GLU A 481 4.17 2.05 -30.52
N VAL A 482 5.13 2.98 -30.50
CA VAL A 482 6.28 2.96 -29.59
C VAL A 482 5.84 2.99 -28.12
N LEU A 483 4.84 3.82 -27.80
CA LEU A 483 4.29 3.89 -26.44
C LEU A 483 3.57 2.62 -26.05
N GLY A 484 2.72 2.10 -26.93
CA GLY A 484 2.03 0.83 -26.71
C GLY A 484 3.03 -0.28 -26.42
N GLU A 485 4.14 -0.31 -27.15
CA GLU A 485 5.19 -1.30 -26.94
C GLU A 485 5.85 -1.23 -25.57
N ALA A 486 6.26 -0.03 -25.17
CA ALA A 486 6.77 0.19 -23.82
C ALA A 486 5.71 -0.20 -22.77
N MET A 487 4.45 0.17 -22.96
CA MET A 487 3.36 -0.18 -22.04
C MET A 487 3.14 -1.68 -21.90
N LEU A 488 3.15 -2.44 -23.00
CA LEU A 488 3.04 -3.91 -22.94
C LEU A 488 4.25 -4.51 -22.22
N ARG A 489 5.46 -4.05 -22.54
CA ARG A 489 6.67 -4.46 -21.82
C ARG A 489 6.50 -4.26 -20.33
N HIS A 490 6.04 -3.07 -19.91
CA HIS A 490 5.82 -2.76 -18.50
C HIS A 490 4.71 -3.62 -17.88
N MET A 491 3.61 -3.88 -18.58
CA MET A 491 2.57 -4.79 -18.07
C MET A 491 3.11 -6.18 -17.77
N LEU A 492 3.98 -6.73 -18.63
CA LEU A 492 4.63 -8.02 -18.41
C LEU A 492 5.66 -7.96 -17.27
N GLN A 493 6.44 -6.87 -17.18
CA GLN A 493 7.38 -6.63 -16.08
C GLN A 493 6.68 -6.55 -14.72
N LEU A 494 5.47 -5.99 -14.65
CA LEU A 494 4.75 -5.82 -13.39
C LEU A 494 4.39 -7.15 -12.72
N GLN A 495 4.25 -8.23 -13.46
CA GLN A 495 4.01 -9.55 -12.84
C GLN A 495 5.19 -9.99 -11.96
N CYS A 496 6.42 -9.67 -12.37
CA CYS A 496 7.65 -10.12 -11.73
C CYS A 496 8.34 -9.06 -10.86
N ASN A 497 8.10 -7.77 -11.12
CA ASN A 497 8.88 -6.69 -10.50
C ASN A 497 8.01 -5.66 -9.77
N ALA A 498 6.68 -5.75 -9.86
CA ALA A 498 5.82 -4.81 -9.14
C ALA A 498 5.89 -5.07 -7.64
N GLN A 499 6.01 -3.99 -6.88
CA GLN A 499 5.99 -4.05 -5.43
C GLN A 499 4.64 -3.60 -4.89
N ALA A 500 4.14 -4.36 -3.95
CA ALA A 500 2.96 -4.04 -3.17
C ALA A 500 3.36 -3.04 -2.07
N VAL A 501 3.08 -1.76 -2.28
CA VAL A 501 3.27 -0.76 -1.23
C VAL A 501 2.24 -1.03 -0.13
N THR A 502 2.71 -1.42 1.04
CA THR A 502 1.86 -1.65 2.20
C THR A 502 1.81 -0.40 3.07
N GLY A 503 0.66 -0.16 3.69
CA GLY A 503 0.52 0.86 4.73
C GLY A 503 -0.16 0.25 5.94
N ILE A 504 0.03 0.90 7.08
CA ILE A 504 -0.62 0.49 8.32
C ILE A 504 -1.98 1.19 8.37
N GLN A 505 -3.06 0.40 8.42
CA GLN A 505 -4.41 0.88 8.69
C GLN A 505 -4.76 0.61 10.15
N GLU A 506 -5.18 1.66 10.84
CA GLU A 506 -5.62 1.58 12.23
C GLU A 506 -7.12 1.28 12.30
N SER A 507 -7.50 0.34 13.15
CA SER A 507 -8.90 -0.01 13.45
C SER A 507 -9.15 0.07 14.96
N GLY A 508 -9.90 1.09 15.39
CA GLY A 508 -10.33 1.33 16.77
C GLY A 508 -11.14 2.63 16.90
N CYS A 509 -12.06 2.69 17.86
CA CYS A 509 -12.72 3.95 18.25
C CYS A 509 -11.79 4.70 19.22
N GLY A 510 -11.76 6.03 19.18
CA GLY A 510 -10.78 6.86 19.90
C GLY A 510 -10.75 6.69 21.43
N ASP A 511 -9.64 7.20 22.00
CA ASP A 511 -9.23 7.27 23.41
C ASP A 511 -9.10 5.94 24.17
N GLY A 512 -7.88 5.40 24.18
CA GLY A 512 -7.41 4.43 25.18
C GLY A 512 -7.55 2.94 24.83
N THR A 513 -8.08 2.57 23.66
CA THR A 513 -8.15 1.16 23.23
C THR A 513 -6.92 0.72 22.43
N VAL A 514 -6.58 -0.57 22.52
CA VAL A 514 -5.51 -1.20 21.73
C VAL A 514 -5.89 -1.09 20.25
N VAL A 515 -5.17 -0.23 19.52
CA VAL A 515 -5.44 0.03 18.10
C VAL A 515 -4.89 -1.14 17.28
N ASN A 516 -5.78 -1.85 16.58
CA ASN A 516 -5.32 -2.88 15.66
C ASN A 516 -4.71 -2.21 14.43
N ARG A 517 -3.47 -2.56 14.11
CA ARG A 517 -2.69 -2.02 12.99
C ARG A 517 -2.54 -3.12 11.95
N GLU A 518 -3.37 -3.09 10.90
CA GLU A 518 -3.32 -4.07 9.81
C GLU A 518 -2.46 -3.53 8.65
N GLN A 519 -1.55 -4.37 8.12
CA GLN A 519 -0.83 -4.03 6.90
C GLN A 519 -1.72 -4.27 5.69
N VAL A 520 -2.21 -3.19 5.10
CA VAL A 520 -3.04 -3.23 3.90
C VAL A 520 -2.22 -2.90 2.66
N ARG A 521 -2.49 -3.60 1.56
CA ARG A 521 -1.85 -3.31 0.27
C ARG A 521 -2.47 -2.05 -0.34
N LEU A 522 -1.80 -0.92 -0.18
CA LEU A 522 -2.27 0.39 -0.63
C LEU A 522 -2.09 0.59 -2.13
N ALA A 523 -0.88 0.34 -2.64
CA ALA A 523 -0.53 0.68 -4.01
C ALA A 523 0.30 -0.42 -4.69
N THR A 524 0.46 -0.28 -6.00
CA THR A 524 1.39 -1.05 -6.81
C THR A 524 2.40 -0.09 -7.42
N ALA A 525 3.70 -0.39 -7.31
CA ALA A 525 4.77 0.53 -7.66
C ALA A 525 5.99 -0.16 -8.28
N PHE A 526 6.80 0.61 -9.01
CA PHE A 526 8.13 0.22 -9.48
C PHE A 526 9.22 0.84 -8.60
N PHE A 527 10.08 -0.01 -8.06
CA PHE A 527 11.27 0.34 -7.29
C PHE A 527 12.47 -0.39 -7.92
N PRO A 528 13.05 0.14 -9.01
CA PRO A 528 14.05 -0.59 -9.78
C PRO A 528 15.30 -0.99 -9.00
N VAL A 529 15.70 -0.24 -7.95
CA VAL A 529 16.84 -0.61 -7.11
C VAL A 529 16.44 -1.70 -6.10
N LEU A 530 15.28 -1.59 -5.45
CA LEU A 530 14.73 -2.63 -4.60
C LEU A 530 14.54 -3.95 -5.36
N SER A 531 14.14 -3.90 -6.64
CA SER A 531 13.97 -5.06 -7.51
C SER A 531 15.28 -5.83 -7.81
N LEU A 532 16.45 -5.33 -7.38
CA LEU A 532 17.72 -6.05 -7.44
C LEU A 532 17.89 -7.06 -6.29
N LEU A 533 17.06 -7.00 -5.24
CA LEU A 533 17.10 -7.97 -4.15
C LEU A 533 16.41 -9.26 -4.57
N ASN A 534 17.18 -10.34 -4.71
CA ASN A 534 16.64 -11.65 -5.02
C ASN A 534 15.87 -12.27 -3.85
N HIS A 535 15.10 -13.31 -4.17
CA HIS A 535 14.24 -13.98 -3.23
C HIS A 535 14.96 -15.00 -2.31
N SER A 536 14.63 -14.96 -1.02
CA SER A 536 14.74 -16.09 -0.09
C SER A 536 13.44 -16.23 0.73
N CYS A 537 13.01 -17.46 0.99
CA CYS A 537 11.86 -17.72 1.88
C CYS A 537 12.16 -17.40 3.36
N ASN A 538 13.44 -17.18 3.68
CA ASN A 538 13.94 -16.65 4.96
C ASN A 538 14.86 -15.45 4.63
N PRO A 539 14.32 -14.23 4.50
CA PRO A 539 15.07 -13.07 4.01
C PRO A 539 16.07 -12.55 5.04
N THR A 540 17.12 -11.87 4.56
CA THR A 540 18.10 -11.15 5.42
C THR A 540 17.71 -9.70 5.68
N THR A 541 16.55 -9.29 5.16
CA THR A 541 16.11 -7.90 5.13
C THR A 541 14.72 -7.72 5.73
N SER A 542 14.46 -6.51 6.22
CA SER A 542 13.12 -6.00 6.53
C SER A 542 12.83 -4.79 5.66
N VAL A 543 11.61 -4.74 5.12
CA VAL A 543 11.18 -3.72 4.15
C VAL A 543 10.01 -2.95 4.74
N MET A 544 10.13 -1.63 4.75
CA MET A 544 9.12 -0.71 5.27
C MET A 544 8.80 0.36 4.23
N PHE A 545 7.52 0.70 4.12
CA PHE A 545 7.06 1.77 3.23
C PHE A 545 6.61 2.98 4.05
N SER A 546 6.96 4.18 3.55
CA SER A 546 6.47 5.46 4.05
C SER A 546 6.02 6.30 2.87
N GLY A 547 4.71 6.32 2.63
CA GLY A 547 4.14 6.91 1.41
C GLY A 547 4.66 6.19 0.17
N THR A 548 5.38 6.92 -0.70
CA THR A 548 6.01 6.38 -1.92
C THR A 548 7.45 5.91 -1.72
N ALA A 549 8.02 6.10 -0.53
CA ALA A 549 9.38 5.69 -0.22
C ALA A 549 9.41 4.28 0.37
N VAL A 550 10.45 3.52 0.04
CA VAL A 550 10.80 2.26 0.68
C VAL A 550 12.12 2.41 1.43
N THR A 551 12.22 1.78 2.59
CA THR A 551 13.47 1.63 3.34
C THR A 551 13.70 0.15 3.62
N VAL A 552 14.94 -0.30 3.39
CA VAL A 552 15.37 -1.68 3.61
C VAL A 552 16.44 -1.69 4.69
N ARG A 553 16.26 -2.52 5.72
CA ARG A 553 17.24 -2.73 6.79
C ARG A 553 17.65 -4.19 6.86
N ALA A 554 18.85 -4.45 7.37
CA ALA A 554 19.28 -5.81 7.67
C ALA A 554 18.49 -6.34 8.88
N SER A 555 17.82 -7.49 8.74
CA SER A 555 17.09 -8.14 9.84
C SER A 555 17.97 -9.10 10.64
N GLN A 556 19.11 -9.51 10.07
CA GLN A 556 20.06 -10.45 10.63
C GLN A 556 21.47 -10.11 10.13
N PRO A 557 22.54 -10.62 10.76
CA PRO A 557 23.91 -10.34 10.32
C PRO A 557 24.15 -10.83 8.89
N ILE A 558 24.78 -10.00 8.05
CA ILE A 558 25.12 -10.35 6.66
C ILE A 558 26.64 -10.30 6.51
N PRO A 559 27.33 -11.45 6.38
CA PRO A 559 28.77 -11.49 6.12
C PRO A 559 29.15 -10.83 4.78
N LYS A 560 30.36 -10.27 4.72
CA LYS A 560 30.93 -9.72 3.48
C LYS A 560 30.88 -10.76 2.35
N GLY A 561 30.45 -10.33 1.17
CA GLY A 561 30.34 -11.14 -0.04
C GLY A 561 29.08 -11.99 -0.14
N GLN A 562 28.24 -12.05 0.92
CA GLN A 562 26.94 -12.71 0.81
C GLN A 562 25.94 -11.83 0.06
N GLU A 563 25.05 -12.51 -0.66
CA GLU A 563 23.90 -11.90 -1.31
C GLU A 563 22.86 -11.45 -0.29
N ILE A 564 22.24 -10.30 -0.57
CA ILE A 564 21.23 -9.69 0.28
C ILE A 564 19.87 -10.12 -0.26
N PHE A 565 19.08 -10.82 0.57
CA PHE A 565 17.82 -11.42 0.14
C PHE A 565 16.59 -10.70 0.69
N HIS A 566 15.59 -10.55 -0.17
CA HIS A 566 14.24 -10.14 0.17
C HIS A 566 13.26 -11.32 0.07
N CYS A 567 12.04 -11.18 0.58
CA CYS A 567 10.98 -12.18 0.43
C CYS A 567 9.86 -11.65 -0.45
N TYR A 568 9.51 -12.36 -1.52
CA TYR A 568 8.56 -11.92 -2.55
C TYR A 568 7.09 -12.21 -2.16
N GLY A 569 6.85 -12.49 -0.88
CA GLY A 569 5.58 -12.94 -0.33
C GLY A 569 5.64 -14.36 0.26
N PRO A 570 6.09 -15.39 -0.50
CA PRO A 570 6.19 -16.76 0.00
C PRO A 570 7.23 -16.95 1.12
N HIS A 571 6.78 -16.80 2.37
CA HIS A 571 7.61 -16.89 3.57
C HIS A 571 7.49 -18.25 4.26
N ARG A 572 8.61 -18.78 4.78
CA ARG A 572 8.66 -20.12 5.40
C ARG A 572 7.70 -20.33 6.57
N CYS A 573 7.41 -19.28 7.33
CA CYS A 573 6.52 -19.35 8.51
C CYS A 573 5.03 -19.36 8.15
N ARG A 574 4.67 -19.08 6.89
CA ARG A 574 3.28 -18.87 6.46
C ARG A 574 2.75 -19.93 5.49
N MET A 575 3.62 -20.77 4.94
CA MET A 575 3.27 -21.76 3.91
C MET A 575 4.41 -22.76 3.73
N GLY A 576 4.11 -24.01 3.37
CA GLY A 576 5.10 -25.07 3.15
C GLY A 576 5.93 -24.91 1.87
N ALA A 577 7.07 -25.60 1.77
CA ALA A 577 8.05 -25.45 0.69
C ALA A 577 7.49 -25.74 -0.70
N ALA A 578 6.64 -26.76 -0.83
CA ALA A 578 5.99 -27.10 -2.10
C ALA A 578 5.09 -25.95 -2.57
N GLU A 579 4.26 -25.41 -1.68
CA GLU A 579 3.39 -24.27 -1.97
C GLU A 579 4.22 -23.00 -2.28
N ARG A 580 5.27 -22.72 -1.51
CA ARG A 580 6.19 -21.60 -1.77
C ARG A 580 6.78 -21.69 -3.17
N ARG A 581 7.34 -22.85 -3.54
CA ARG A 581 7.92 -23.09 -4.86
C ARG A 581 6.90 -22.96 -5.96
N GLN A 582 5.68 -23.47 -5.77
CA GLN A 582 4.62 -23.36 -6.76
C GLN A 582 4.19 -21.91 -6.99
N ARG A 583 4.00 -21.12 -5.92
CA ARG A 583 3.66 -19.69 -6.02
C ARG A 583 4.78 -18.87 -6.67
N LEU A 584 6.04 -19.16 -6.35
CA LEU A 584 7.19 -18.49 -6.97
C LEU A 584 7.34 -18.86 -8.45
N LEU A 585 7.12 -20.13 -8.79
CA LEU A 585 7.18 -20.59 -10.17
C LEU A 585 6.06 -19.99 -11.03
N SER A 586 4.83 -19.90 -10.50
CA SER A 586 3.70 -19.37 -11.25
C SER A 586 3.78 -17.87 -11.51
N GLN A 587 4.33 -17.09 -10.56
CA GLN A 587 4.41 -15.64 -10.69
C GLN A 587 5.75 -15.15 -11.24
N TYR A 588 6.88 -15.71 -10.76
CA TYR A 588 8.24 -15.24 -11.04
C TYR A 588 9.06 -16.22 -11.88
N PHE A 589 8.49 -17.37 -12.26
CA PHE A 589 9.08 -18.33 -13.20
C PHE A 589 10.44 -18.92 -12.80
N PHE A 590 10.67 -19.08 -11.50
CA PHE A 590 11.83 -19.79 -10.96
C PHE A 590 11.44 -20.68 -9.78
N VAL A 591 12.28 -21.68 -9.50
CA VAL A 591 12.13 -22.57 -8.34
C VAL A 591 13.12 -22.16 -7.25
N CYS A 592 12.60 -21.82 -6.07
CA CYS A 592 13.45 -21.39 -4.95
C CYS A 592 14.28 -22.54 -4.36
N GLN A 593 15.58 -22.29 -4.23
CA GLN A 593 16.54 -23.22 -3.66
C GLN A 593 17.17 -22.70 -2.35
N CYS A 594 16.52 -21.76 -1.65
CA CYS A 594 17.03 -21.28 -0.37
C CYS A 594 17.13 -22.40 0.67
N GLN A 595 17.95 -22.20 1.71
CA GLN A 595 18.19 -23.17 2.78
C GLN A 595 16.87 -23.67 3.39
N ALA A 596 15.93 -22.77 3.70
CA ALA A 596 14.63 -23.15 4.27
C ALA A 596 13.81 -24.09 3.37
N CYS A 597 13.89 -23.96 2.04
CA CYS A 597 13.25 -24.89 1.11
C CYS A 597 14.00 -26.21 0.99
N ARG A 598 15.33 -26.21 1.09
CA ARG A 598 16.14 -27.43 1.01
C ARG A 598 15.97 -28.28 2.26
N GLU A 599 15.98 -27.67 3.44
CA GLU A 599 15.82 -28.36 4.72
C GLU A 599 14.44 -29.02 4.81
N GLU A 600 13.38 -28.30 4.45
CA GLU A 600 12.00 -28.80 4.51
C GLU A 600 11.72 -29.93 3.51
N LEU A 601 12.44 -29.97 2.38
CA LEU A 601 12.26 -30.98 1.33
C LEU A 601 13.28 -32.12 1.38
N GLY A 602 14.44 -31.90 2.00
CA GLY A 602 15.56 -32.85 2.05
C GLY A 602 15.56 -33.73 3.30
N SER A 603 14.69 -33.48 4.27
CA SER A 603 14.46 -34.38 5.38
C SER A 603 13.64 -35.59 4.91
N ASP A 604 14.31 -36.73 4.66
CA ASP A 604 13.72 -38.10 4.62
C ASP A 604 13.07 -38.50 5.98
N ILE A 605 13.14 -37.60 6.96
CA ILE A 605 12.40 -37.64 8.22
C ILE A 605 11.13 -36.82 8.03
N THR A 606 9.98 -37.49 8.08
CA THR A 606 8.69 -36.87 8.36
C THR A 606 8.83 -35.88 9.53
N CYS A 607 8.43 -34.62 9.32
CA CYS A 607 8.43 -33.50 10.28
C CYS A 607 9.68 -32.59 10.32
N ILE A 608 9.74 -31.64 9.40
CA ILE A 608 9.72 -30.24 9.84
C ILE A 608 8.36 -29.69 9.42
N PRO A 609 7.41 -29.49 10.35
CA PRO A 609 6.07 -29.13 9.94
C PRO A 609 6.05 -27.72 9.35
N SER A 610 5.43 -27.58 8.18
CA SER A 610 4.78 -26.32 7.86
C SER A 610 3.85 -25.97 9.02
N THR A 611 4.05 -24.80 9.62
CA THR A 611 3.27 -24.30 10.78
C THR A 611 1.78 -24.10 10.48
N THR A 612 1.37 -24.34 9.23
CA THR A 612 0.02 -24.13 8.69
C THR A 612 -0.88 -25.34 8.75
N ASP A 613 -0.35 -26.57 8.86
CA ASP A 613 -1.16 -27.81 8.74
C ASP A 613 -0.73 -28.87 9.76
N THR A 614 -0.27 -28.44 10.93
CA THR A 614 0.03 -29.36 12.04
C THR A 614 -1.23 -29.72 12.79
N PHE A 615 -1.89 -30.78 12.33
CA PHE A 615 -3.04 -31.35 13.04
C PHE A 615 -2.60 -32.22 14.23
N CYS A 616 -3.41 -32.19 15.27
CA CYS A 616 -3.28 -33.02 16.46
C CYS A 616 -4.47 -33.98 16.58
N CYS A 617 -4.22 -35.15 17.15
CA CYS A 617 -5.22 -36.16 17.40
C CYS A 617 -6.26 -35.65 18.41
N PRO A 618 -7.56 -35.64 18.08
CA PRO A 618 -8.63 -35.25 19.00
C PRO A 618 -8.68 -36.03 20.32
N HIS A 619 -8.14 -37.26 20.34
CA HIS A 619 -8.19 -38.12 21.52
C HIS A 619 -6.96 -37.99 22.44
N CYS A 620 -5.75 -37.92 21.88
CA CYS A 620 -4.52 -37.95 22.66
C CYS A 620 -3.59 -36.77 22.42
N GLN A 621 -3.98 -35.81 21.57
CA GLN A 621 -3.22 -34.60 21.23
C GLN A 621 -1.85 -34.84 20.57
N ALA A 622 -1.49 -36.09 20.27
CA ALA A 622 -0.30 -36.41 19.49
C ALA A 622 -0.42 -35.90 18.05
N SER A 623 0.72 -35.63 17.39
CA SER A 623 0.75 -35.14 16.01
C SER A 623 0.14 -36.17 15.05
N MET A 624 -0.60 -35.69 14.05
CA MET A 624 -1.15 -36.52 12.98
C MET A 624 -0.18 -36.53 11.78
N GLN A 625 0.13 -37.71 11.23
CA GLN A 625 1.10 -37.91 10.16
C GLN A 625 0.50 -38.67 8.97
N GLY A 626 0.96 -38.41 7.75
CA GLY A 626 0.47 -39.03 6.52
C GLY A 626 0.15 -38.00 5.44
N GLU A 627 -0.18 -38.45 4.22
CA GLU A 627 -0.63 -37.57 3.13
C GLU A 627 -2.15 -37.41 3.17
N ASP A 628 -2.91 -38.27 2.49
CA ASP A 628 -4.38 -38.15 2.41
C ASP A 628 -5.10 -38.66 3.65
N LEU A 629 -4.58 -39.73 4.25
CA LEU A 629 -5.07 -40.32 5.49
C LEU A 629 -4.07 -40.05 6.61
N LEU A 630 -4.43 -39.17 7.53
CA LEU A 630 -3.59 -38.78 8.64
C LEU A 630 -3.81 -39.76 9.81
N GLN A 631 -2.75 -40.43 10.23
CA GLN A 631 -2.73 -41.35 11.35
C GLN A 631 -2.12 -40.68 12.58
N CYS A 632 -2.65 -41.01 13.75
CA CYS A 632 -2.09 -40.55 15.00
C CYS A 632 -0.67 -41.12 15.20
N SER A 633 0.30 -40.26 15.50
CA SER A 633 1.69 -40.68 15.79
C SER A 633 1.85 -41.43 17.12
N SER A 634 0.83 -41.42 17.99
CA SER A 634 0.86 -42.19 19.23
C SER A 634 0.63 -43.66 18.92
N GLY A 635 1.61 -44.52 19.26
CA GLY A 635 1.47 -45.97 19.12
C GLY A 635 0.33 -46.60 19.95
N ALA A 636 -0.27 -45.84 20.87
CA ALA A 636 -1.42 -46.26 21.68
C ALA A 636 -2.78 -45.78 21.11
N CYS A 637 -2.79 -45.03 20.01
CA CYS A 637 -4.01 -44.44 19.43
C CYS A 637 -4.11 -44.79 17.94
N ALA A 638 -5.07 -45.65 17.59
CA ALA A 638 -5.28 -46.07 16.20
C ALA A 638 -6.15 -45.10 15.37
N LEU A 639 -6.30 -43.85 15.81
CA LEU A 639 -7.15 -42.89 15.10
C LEU A 639 -6.51 -42.52 13.76
N ALA A 640 -7.28 -42.71 12.68
CA ALA A 640 -6.96 -42.23 11.35
C ALA A 640 -8.10 -41.32 10.86
N VAL A 641 -7.75 -40.15 10.33
CA VAL A 641 -8.71 -39.15 9.83
C VAL A 641 -8.23 -38.67 8.46
N SER A 642 -9.16 -38.50 7.52
CA SER A 642 -8.81 -37.91 6.22
C SER A 642 -8.34 -36.46 6.40
N ARG A 643 -7.29 -36.08 5.66
CA ARG A 643 -6.79 -34.70 5.63
C ARG A 643 -7.88 -33.73 5.20
N ASP A 644 -8.66 -34.07 4.17
CA ASP A 644 -9.76 -33.21 3.68
C ASP A 644 -10.78 -32.90 4.76
N HIS A 645 -11.07 -33.86 5.64
CA HIS A 645 -11.98 -33.64 6.75
C HIS A 645 -11.43 -32.61 7.76
N LEU A 646 -10.15 -32.71 8.13
CA LEU A 646 -9.53 -31.74 9.04
C LEU A 646 -9.34 -30.36 8.38
N SER A 647 -9.01 -30.34 7.10
CA SER A 647 -8.95 -29.11 6.29
C SER A 647 -10.31 -28.42 6.20
N GLY A 648 -11.40 -29.18 6.00
CA GLY A 648 -12.76 -28.64 6.04
C GLY A 648 -13.11 -28.03 7.40
N ARG A 649 -12.77 -28.72 8.50
CA ARG A 649 -12.94 -28.18 9.86
C ARG A 649 -12.13 -26.91 10.10
N LEU A 650 -10.90 -26.83 9.57
CA LEU A 650 -10.07 -25.64 9.63
C LEU A 650 -10.72 -24.46 8.90
N GLN A 651 -11.29 -24.69 7.71
CA GLN A 651 -12.02 -23.66 6.95
C GLN A 651 -13.27 -23.17 7.69
N ASP A 652 -14.04 -24.07 8.30
CA ASP A 652 -15.22 -23.72 9.11
C ASP A 652 -14.82 -22.90 10.36
N LEU A 653 -13.73 -23.27 11.02
CA LEU A 653 -13.16 -22.51 12.12
C LEU A 653 -12.76 -21.10 11.68
N GLN A 654 -12.03 -20.95 10.57
CA GLN A 654 -11.67 -19.66 10.00
C GLN A 654 -12.91 -18.82 9.63
N GLY A 655 -13.99 -19.45 9.16
CA GLY A 655 -15.29 -18.81 8.92
C GLY A 655 -15.88 -18.20 10.19
N ARG A 656 -15.91 -18.96 11.29
CA ARG A 656 -16.40 -18.47 12.59
C ARG A 656 -15.52 -17.36 13.19
N VAL A 657 -14.20 -17.45 13.04
CA VAL A 657 -13.28 -16.38 13.45
C VAL A 657 -13.58 -15.08 12.69
N ARG A 658 -13.76 -15.14 11.37
CA ARG A 658 -14.17 -13.97 10.57
C ARG A 658 -15.47 -13.37 11.05
N ARG A 659 -16.47 -14.19 11.39
CA ARG A 659 -17.73 -13.72 11.97
C ARG A 659 -17.53 -13.01 13.32
N ALA A 660 -16.66 -13.52 14.18
CA ALA A 660 -16.34 -12.85 15.45
C ALA A 660 -15.66 -11.49 15.23
N LEU A 661 -14.81 -11.36 14.21
CA LEU A 661 -14.19 -10.08 13.85
C LEU A 661 -15.22 -9.05 13.33
N GLU A 662 -16.27 -9.50 12.65
CA GLU A 662 -17.40 -8.62 12.28
C GLU A 662 -18.13 -8.12 13.54
N LEU A 663 -18.38 -8.98 14.52
CA LEU A 663 -18.99 -8.59 15.80
C LEU A 663 -18.13 -7.56 16.55
N LEU A 664 -16.80 -7.72 16.57
CA LEU A 664 -15.90 -6.70 17.15
C LEU A 664 -15.97 -5.37 16.41
N LYS A 665 -16.20 -5.37 15.09
CA LYS A 665 -16.37 -4.13 14.30
C LYS A 665 -17.71 -3.46 14.56
N ASP A 666 -18.75 -4.25 14.82
CA ASP A 666 -20.11 -3.80 15.15
C ASP A 666 -20.27 -3.43 16.63
N ASP A 667 -19.17 -3.37 17.40
CA ASP A 667 -19.12 -3.05 18.84
C ASP A 667 -19.92 -4.03 19.73
N LYS A 668 -20.11 -5.27 19.25
CA LYS A 668 -20.74 -6.37 19.99
C LYS A 668 -19.69 -7.19 20.70
N LEU A 669 -19.05 -6.58 21.68
CA LEU A 669 -17.81 -7.08 22.28
C LEU A 669 -17.98 -8.42 23.00
N GLU A 670 -19.04 -8.58 23.81
CA GLU A 670 -19.29 -9.81 24.56
C GLU A 670 -19.58 -11.01 23.64
N GLU A 671 -20.48 -10.82 22.67
CA GLU A 671 -20.81 -11.86 21.67
C GLU A 671 -19.56 -12.30 20.89
N ALA A 672 -18.69 -11.36 20.55
CA ALA A 672 -17.44 -11.64 19.84
C ALA A 672 -16.47 -12.46 20.69
N VAL A 673 -16.28 -12.08 21.96
CA VAL A 673 -15.38 -12.79 22.89
C VAL A 673 -15.88 -14.21 23.14
N GLU A 674 -17.19 -14.40 23.35
CA GLU A 674 -17.79 -15.72 23.51
C GLU A 674 -17.53 -16.62 22.29
N LEU A 675 -17.77 -16.10 21.08
CA LEU A 675 -17.53 -16.85 19.85
C LEU A 675 -16.04 -17.20 19.66
N LEU A 676 -15.12 -16.28 19.99
CA LEU A 676 -13.68 -16.53 19.91
C LEU A 676 -13.21 -17.57 20.92
N LEU A 677 -13.76 -17.58 22.14
CA LEU A 677 -13.46 -18.61 23.15
C LEU A 677 -13.92 -19.99 22.66
N MET A 678 -15.12 -20.08 22.05
CA MET A 678 -15.59 -21.31 21.42
C MET A 678 -14.67 -21.76 20.28
N CYS A 679 -14.21 -20.82 19.45
CA CYS A 679 -13.26 -21.10 18.37
C CYS A 679 -11.93 -21.62 18.93
N LEU A 680 -11.40 -21.01 19.98
CA LEU A 680 -10.15 -21.44 20.63
C LEU A 680 -10.26 -22.85 21.22
N MET A 681 -11.40 -23.16 21.86
CA MET A 681 -11.66 -24.50 22.40
C MET A 681 -11.74 -25.55 21.30
N ASP A 682 -12.36 -25.24 20.16
CA ASP A 682 -12.42 -26.15 19.03
C ASP A 682 -11.03 -26.32 18.37
N ALA A 683 -10.30 -25.22 18.15
CA ALA A 683 -8.94 -25.22 17.63
C ALA A 683 -8.02 -26.17 18.44
N LYS A 684 -8.04 -26.06 19.77
CA LYS A 684 -7.25 -26.90 20.69
C LYS A 684 -7.55 -28.40 20.58
N ARG A 685 -8.67 -28.80 19.98
CA ARG A 685 -8.99 -30.22 19.81
C ARG A 685 -8.21 -30.86 18.66
N PHE A 686 -7.89 -30.11 17.61
CA PHE A 686 -7.35 -30.69 16.38
C PHE A 686 -6.17 -29.94 15.76
N LEU A 687 -5.78 -28.79 16.31
CA LEU A 687 -4.60 -28.03 15.87
C LEU A 687 -3.48 -28.15 16.90
N SER A 688 -2.24 -28.18 16.42
CA SER A 688 -1.06 -28.09 17.28
C SER A 688 -1.04 -26.78 18.06
N PRO A 689 -0.54 -26.76 19.31
CA PRO A 689 -0.34 -25.53 20.09
C PRO A 689 0.50 -24.45 19.39
N LYS A 690 1.30 -24.82 18.37
CA LYS A 690 2.13 -23.90 17.57
C LYS A 690 1.47 -23.46 16.26
N HIS A 691 0.23 -23.85 16.01
CA HIS A 691 -0.47 -23.50 14.77
C HIS A 691 -0.78 -21.99 14.75
N MET A 692 -0.49 -21.30 13.65
CA MET A 692 -0.62 -19.83 13.57
C MET A 692 -2.03 -19.33 13.88
N LEU A 693 -3.08 -20.01 13.39
CA LEU A 693 -4.48 -19.68 13.73
C LEU A 693 -4.77 -19.70 15.24
N MET A 694 -4.06 -20.52 16.03
CA MET A 694 -4.21 -20.45 17.49
C MET A 694 -3.69 -19.13 18.05
N GLY A 695 -2.55 -18.65 17.55
CA GLY A 695 -2.02 -17.32 17.89
C GLY A 695 -2.97 -16.20 17.46
N GLU A 696 -3.54 -16.29 16.25
CA GLU A 696 -4.51 -15.31 15.73
C GLU A 696 -5.79 -15.24 16.59
N ILE A 697 -6.35 -16.39 17.01
CA ILE A 697 -7.53 -16.41 17.89
C ILE A 697 -7.20 -15.80 19.25
N GLU A 698 -6.03 -16.11 19.82
CA GLU A 698 -5.55 -15.54 21.09
C GLU A 698 -5.32 -14.02 20.98
N ASP A 699 -4.76 -13.51 19.88
CA ASP A 699 -4.62 -12.07 19.60
C ASP A 699 -5.99 -11.36 19.50
N HIS A 700 -6.95 -11.97 18.81
CA HIS A 700 -8.31 -11.44 18.72
C HIS A 700 -9.04 -11.43 20.06
N LEU A 701 -8.83 -12.46 20.91
CA LEU A 701 -9.33 -12.47 22.29
C LEU A 701 -8.70 -11.36 23.12
N ALA A 702 -7.38 -11.14 22.99
CA ALA A 702 -6.71 -10.05 23.68
C ALA A 702 -7.31 -8.69 23.32
N ARG A 703 -7.61 -8.47 22.02
CA ARG A 703 -8.31 -7.28 21.55
C ARG A 703 -9.71 -7.16 22.17
N GLY A 704 -10.51 -8.22 22.12
CA GLY A 704 -11.88 -8.22 22.68
C GLY A 704 -11.89 -7.88 24.18
N TYR A 705 -11.00 -8.50 24.96
CA TYR A 705 -10.87 -8.21 26.38
C TYR A 705 -10.35 -6.80 26.67
N ALA A 706 -9.40 -6.30 25.88
CA ALA A 706 -8.91 -4.92 26.02
C ALA A 706 -10.03 -3.90 25.73
N SER A 707 -10.86 -4.13 24.72
CA SER A 707 -12.05 -3.30 24.45
C SER A 707 -13.07 -3.33 25.58
N LEU A 708 -13.18 -4.45 26.31
CA LEU A 708 -14.02 -4.57 27.50
C LEU A 708 -13.37 -3.97 28.77
N GLY A 709 -12.16 -3.39 28.68
CA GLY A 709 -11.40 -2.88 29.83
C GLY A 709 -10.84 -3.96 30.75
N LYS A 710 -10.83 -5.23 30.31
CA LYS A 710 -10.32 -6.39 31.05
C LYS A 710 -8.84 -6.62 30.72
N TRP A 711 -7.99 -5.73 31.22
CA TRP A 711 -6.58 -5.64 30.84
C TRP A 711 -5.75 -6.87 31.19
N GLN A 712 -6.02 -7.51 32.33
CA GLN A 712 -5.26 -8.67 32.79
C GLN A 712 -5.52 -9.91 31.92
N GLU A 713 -6.79 -10.14 31.58
CA GLU A 713 -7.22 -11.20 30.67
C GLU A 713 -6.68 -10.96 29.27
N ALA A 714 -6.73 -9.71 28.81
CA ALA A 714 -6.15 -9.30 27.53
C ALA A 714 -4.65 -9.62 27.46
N ALA A 715 -3.89 -9.26 28.51
CA ALA A 715 -2.46 -9.55 28.60
C ALA A 715 -2.17 -11.06 28.57
N ARG A 716 -2.95 -11.88 29.27
CA ARG A 716 -2.78 -13.35 29.30
C ARG A 716 -2.99 -14.00 27.93
N HIS A 717 -4.01 -13.54 27.20
CA HIS A 717 -4.27 -14.00 25.83
C HIS A 717 -3.14 -13.58 24.90
N LEU A 718 -2.70 -12.33 24.97
CA LEU A 718 -1.61 -11.85 24.12
C LEU A 718 -0.26 -12.50 24.41
N GLN A 719 0.06 -12.80 25.69
CA GLN A 719 1.22 -13.61 26.05
C GLN A 719 1.16 -15.03 25.45
N SER A 720 -0.05 -15.57 25.25
CA SER A 720 -0.23 -16.85 24.57
C SER A 720 -0.01 -16.73 23.06
N SER A 721 -0.49 -15.65 22.42
CA SER A 721 -0.15 -15.31 21.03
C SER A 721 1.37 -15.18 20.84
N ILE A 722 2.05 -14.42 21.71
CA ILE A 722 3.51 -14.21 21.67
C ILE A 722 4.28 -15.53 21.65
N ARG A 723 3.87 -16.52 22.45
CA ARG A 723 4.53 -17.85 22.46
C ARG A 723 4.42 -18.58 21.12
N VAL A 724 3.28 -18.44 20.43
CA VAL A 724 3.08 -19.01 19.09
C VAL A 724 3.95 -18.27 18.08
N VAL A 725 3.91 -16.93 18.09
CA VAL A 725 4.68 -16.08 17.17
C VAL A 725 6.19 -16.30 17.34
N GLU A 726 6.69 -16.36 18.58
CA GLU A 726 8.10 -16.63 18.87
C GLU A 726 8.53 -18.02 18.37
N ALA A 727 7.69 -19.04 18.52
CA ALA A 727 7.97 -20.38 18.02
C ALA A 727 8.00 -20.46 16.49
N CYS A 728 7.21 -19.65 15.80
CA CYS A 728 7.08 -19.66 14.34
C CYS A 728 8.09 -18.74 13.65
N HIS A 729 8.29 -17.52 14.16
CA HIS A 729 9.08 -16.46 13.52
C HIS A 729 10.41 -16.17 14.22
N GLY A 730 10.58 -16.62 15.47
CA GLY A 730 11.75 -16.31 16.30
C GLY A 730 11.59 -15.01 17.09
N SER A 731 12.40 -14.88 18.14
CA SER A 731 12.33 -13.80 19.15
C SER A 731 12.77 -12.43 18.65
N SER A 732 13.49 -12.36 17.52
CA SER A 732 14.00 -11.14 16.90
C SER A 732 13.33 -10.82 15.57
N SER A 733 12.09 -11.30 15.37
CA SER A 733 11.31 -11.03 14.16
C SER A 733 10.47 -9.75 14.28
N VAL A 734 10.10 -9.16 13.14
CA VAL A 734 9.20 -8.00 13.13
C VAL A 734 7.81 -8.36 13.68
N GLU A 735 7.32 -9.57 13.40
CA GLU A 735 6.08 -10.08 13.98
C GLU A 735 6.14 -10.11 15.52
N MET A 736 7.25 -10.57 16.10
CA MET A 736 7.46 -10.53 17.54
C MET A 736 7.45 -9.10 18.09
N GLY A 737 8.10 -8.16 17.39
CA GLY A 737 8.09 -6.76 17.76
C GLY A 737 6.68 -6.15 17.82
N HIS A 738 5.82 -6.49 16.85
CA HIS A 738 4.42 -6.03 16.83
C HIS A 738 3.58 -6.62 17.97
N GLU A 739 3.73 -7.90 18.29
CA GLU A 739 3.00 -8.51 19.42
C GLU A 739 3.46 -7.94 20.77
N LEU A 740 4.76 -7.70 20.93
CA LEU A 740 5.31 -7.02 22.11
C LEU A 740 4.80 -5.58 22.23
N PHE A 741 4.67 -4.87 21.11
CA PHE A 741 4.11 -3.52 21.08
C PHE A 741 2.64 -3.51 21.55
N LYS A 742 1.80 -4.42 21.06
CA LYS A 742 0.42 -4.57 21.54
C LYS A 742 0.38 -4.89 23.05
N LEU A 743 1.29 -5.73 23.53
CA LEU A 743 1.36 -6.10 24.96
C LEU A 743 1.78 -4.91 25.82
N ALA A 744 2.74 -4.11 25.35
CA ALA A 744 3.12 -2.88 26.00
C ALA A 744 1.92 -1.93 26.14
N GLN A 745 1.09 -1.77 25.11
CA GLN A 745 -0.13 -0.95 25.17
C GLN A 745 -1.14 -1.49 26.18
N ILE A 746 -1.42 -2.79 26.17
CA ILE A 746 -2.34 -3.42 27.15
C ILE A 746 -1.85 -3.22 28.58
N LEU A 747 -0.56 -3.47 28.85
CA LEU A 747 0.02 -3.35 30.18
C LEU A 747 0.10 -1.89 30.65
N PHE A 748 0.38 -0.96 29.73
CA PHE A 748 0.37 0.48 30.00
C PHE A 748 -1.02 0.95 30.39
N ASN A 749 -2.06 0.60 29.62
CA ASN A 749 -3.45 0.97 29.93
C ASN A 749 -3.99 0.26 31.18
N GLY A 750 -3.51 -0.95 31.45
CA GLY A 750 -3.81 -1.69 32.68
C GLY A 750 -3.01 -1.26 33.91
N PHE A 751 -2.18 -0.21 33.83
CA PHE A 751 -1.31 0.28 34.91
C PHE A 751 -0.34 -0.76 35.49
N ALA A 752 0.02 -1.80 34.73
CA ALA A 752 0.98 -2.83 35.12
C ALA A 752 2.43 -2.33 34.89
N VAL A 753 2.84 -1.28 35.60
CA VAL A 753 4.04 -0.46 35.30
C VAL A 753 5.32 -1.27 35.10
N SER A 754 5.67 -2.17 36.03
CA SER A 754 6.90 -2.97 35.95
C SER A 754 6.93 -3.95 34.77
N GLU A 755 5.78 -4.51 34.41
CA GLU A 755 5.66 -5.40 33.25
C GLU A 755 5.65 -4.59 31.95
N ALA A 756 4.97 -3.45 31.94
CA ALA A 756 4.93 -2.53 30.81
C ALA A 756 6.34 -2.04 30.46
N LEU A 757 7.13 -1.56 31.43
CA LEU A 757 8.50 -1.09 31.18
C LEU A 757 9.41 -2.17 30.59
N ARG A 758 9.37 -3.40 31.11
CA ARG A 758 10.13 -4.53 30.57
C ARG A 758 9.70 -4.89 29.14
N THR A 759 8.40 -4.88 28.89
CA THR A 759 7.84 -5.19 27.57
C THR A 759 8.17 -4.10 26.56
N ILE A 760 8.08 -2.82 26.95
CA ILE A 760 8.46 -1.67 26.12
C ILE A 760 9.93 -1.77 25.72
N GLN A 761 10.84 -2.04 26.67
CA GLN A 761 12.26 -2.18 26.37
C GLN A 761 12.52 -3.27 25.32
N ARG A 762 11.90 -4.45 25.48
CA ARG A 762 12.04 -5.56 24.53
C ARG A 762 11.42 -5.21 23.16
N ALA A 763 10.28 -4.52 23.13
CA ALA A 763 9.65 -4.07 21.89
C ALA A 763 10.51 -3.03 21.16
N GLU A 764 11.10 -2.08 21.88
CA GLU A 764 12.03 -1.07 21.34
C GLU A 764 13.25 -1.73 20.68
N GLU A 765 13.87 -2.70 21.35
CA GLU A 765 15.04 -3.43 20.84
C GLU A 765 14.74 -4.15 19.52
N VAL A 766 13.62 -4.86 19.44
CA VAL A 766 13.23 -5.61 18.23
C VAL A 766 12.77 -4.67 17.12
N LEU A 767 11.86 -3.73 17.41
CA LEU A 767 11.29 -2.85 16.37
C LEU A 767 12.31 -1.83 15.84
N SER A 768 13.29 -1.40 16.64
CA SER A 768 14.33 -0.48 16.14
C SER A 768 15.19 -1.12 15.04
N VAL A 769 15.41 -2.44 15.10
CA VAL A 769 16.12 -3.20 14.06
C VAL A 769 15.33 -3.19 12.74
N HIS A 770 14.03 -3.42 12.80
CA HIS A 770 13.21 -3.59 11.58
C HIS A 770 12.67 -2.28 11.01
N CYS A 771 12.25 -1.37 11.88
CA CYS A 771 11.53 -0.15 11.52
C CYS A 771 12.38 1.11 11.65
N GLY A 772 13.52 1.03 12.35
CA GLY A 772 14.34 2.17 12.69
C GLY A 772 13.84 2.93 13.91
N SER A 773 14.76 3.64 14.57
CA SER A 773 14.47 4.36 15.82
C SER A 773 13.52 5.56 15.67
N GLY A 774 13.37 6.07 14.44
CA GLY A 774 12.48 7.18 14.07
C GLY A 774 11.06 6.74 13.69
N SER A 775 10.76 5.44 13.69
CA SER A 775 9.41 4.96 13.36
C SER A 775 8.37 5.37 14.40
N ALA A 776 7.14 5.62 13.95
CA ALA A 776 6.05 6.05 14.83
C ALA A 776 5.80 5.08 16.00
N GLN A 777 5.88 3.76 15.76
CA GLN A 777 5.75 2.75 16.80
C GLN A 777 6.85 2.86 17.87
N VAL A 778 8.11 3.05 17.46
CA VAL A 778 9.22 3.19 18.41
C VAL A 778 9.13 4.52 19.16
N GLN A 779 8.66 5.60 18.52
CA GLN A 779 8.43 6.88 19.20
C GLN A 779 7.29 6.80 20.22
N GLU A 780 6.21 6.09 19.89
CA GLU A 780 5.09 5.83 20.80
C GLU A 780 5.56 5.04 22.03
N LEU A 781 6.37 3.98 21.84
CA LEU A 781 6.98 3.23 22.94
C LEU A 781 7.84 4.11 23.85
N LYS A 782 8.67 4.98 23.27
CA LYS A 782 9.50 5.94 24.03
C LYS A 782 8.66 6.91 24.85
N GLN A 783 7.56 7.41 24.28
CA GLN A 783 6.62 8.30 24.97
C GLN A 783 5.91 7.58 26.12
N MET A 784 5.43 6.35 25.90
CA MET A 784 4.83 5.51 26.95
C MET A 784 5.83 5.26 28.08
N LYS A 785 7.09 4.95 27.74
CA LYS A 785 8.17 4.74 28.72
C LYS A 785 8.44 5.99 29.54
N ALA A 786 8.56 7.16 28.91
CA ALA A 786 8.76 8.43 29.60
C ALA A 786 7.61 8.73 30.58
N CYS A 787 6.36 8.56 30.13
CA CYS A 787 5.17 8.72 30.97
C CYS A 787 5.21 7.81 32.22
N LEU A 788 5.54 6.52 32.05
CA LEU A 788 5.64 5.59 33.19
C LEU A 788 6.76 5.93 34.17
N LEU A 789 7.87 6.51 33.70
CA LEU A 789 9.00 6.90 34.55
C LEU A 789 8.72 8.19 35.34
N GLU A 790 7.86 9.06 34.83
CA GLU A 790 7.45 10.31 35.47
C GLU A 790 6.31 10.13 36.48
N LEU A 791 5.71 8.93 36.56
CA LEU A 791 4.65 8.64 37.52
C LEU A 791 5.14 8.84 38.97
N PRO A 792 4.43 9.63 39.80
CA PRO A 792 4.72 9.74 41.22
C PRO A 792 4.73 8.35 41.88
N ARG A 793 5.78 8.06 42.69
CA ARG A 793 5.93 6.78 43.42
C ARG A 793 4.71 6.38 44.26
N ASN A 794 3.83 7.34 44.56
CA ASN A 794 2.62 7.18 45.38
C ASN A 794 1.44 6.54 44.63
N LEU A 795 1.50 6.44 43.28
CA LEU A 795 0.49 5.82 42.42
C LEU A 795 0.87 4.39 41.98
N LEU A 796 2.06 3.92 42.33
CA LEU A 796 2.48 2.55 42.07
C LEU A 796 1.80 1.61 43.07
N PRO A 797 1.15 0.52 42.64
CA PRO A 797 0.62 -0.48 43.56
C PRO A 797 1.76 -0.96 44.46
N ARG A 798 1.55 -0.93 45.78
CA ARG A 798 2.50 -1.51 46.74
C ARG A 798 2.62 -2.99 46.41
N THR A 799 3.74 -3.40 45.82
CA THR A 799 4.10 -4.80 45.70
C THR A 799 4.25 -5.35 47.12
N GLU A 800 3.38 -6.27 47.51
CA GLU A 800 3.60 -7.09 48.69
C GLU A 800 4.93 -7.84 48.49
N ASN A 801 5.88 -7.58 49.40
CA ASN A 801 7.17 -8.25 49.44
C ASN A 801 6.98 -9.75 49.78
N PRO A 802 7.94 -10.61 49.39
CA PRO A 802 7.74 -12.04 49.11
C PRO A 802 7.28 -12.90 50.30
#